data_AF-A0A7J6XTR8-F1
#
_entry.id   AF-A0A7J6XTR8-F1
#
_cell.length_a   1.000
_cell.length_b   1.000
_cell.length_c   1.000
_cell.angle_alpha   90.00
_cell.angle_beta   90.00
_cell.angle_gamma   90.00
#
_symmetry.space_group_name_H-M   'P 1'
#
loop_
_entity.id
_entity.type
_entity.pdbx_description
1 polymer ?
#
loop_
_entity_poly.entity_id
_entity_poly.type
_entity_poly.pdbx_seq_one_letter_code
_entity_poly.pdbx_strand_id
1 'polypeptide(L)'
;MFDGASATHHDGPVGTCLGLWMRFAVDACPRSRHRVQRRAIAAVRVALLVVLALVAAAAWKPAVHAVVLRLRGGTVDRAITVGRAVDTVLMDGVSMTNGVAVVFDVAAMLPGALRIELRNCVCDGGAQIYVRGYSGEPASDRSLEVSVSGLSGDYCSLVFVHNLPAHTNVTVRDSTIVTPGPMRYSQLSGLTDAVASPLVLYATSLLQSQLRVSNTVLRSLHAGGSAVYVGGGVDLLSSAVVLDGVSLEASGGPTASALRVSSSSRLSLRSHSVFSVTIVSVVSSGGGVVLGERLAVSDSVLRFVGVEGSVASSLVRCDGGTIGVGGWLELRDVWAVGEASSVASLSGVTLGGGAVSIARCAATGATLVSGLAITSGVVSVQCNRAGGRVLQSGGDYRLAGLPSVSVVPCDGCAAALACFDALTASFNDCVCGCRAGGVGESCLPFDVPPARAGGGGGSQGCVSGVTLTESVTVGGGRATACFDSVVFSGPITVAVDLRSMDAFADALNVTLRDCVLAGGSQLRIGGLSESTARLMPHALVNMTNVTSLEGTIVLHGAMPPNSSVLLANSTLRATVGGSQYVPTTLDYEGFRYGPALVLDGVRLLSTRFVMTRSTLVCGGGLCAAILVERGLGVNLSSVFYMDNCAVNSQMHVMYALSSDLRVGSGSVFSIQNSLWSAPSTEYDKGACVFKDVVVDGGSVMQIVSSTFRLGFAMLMANTLTVTDGSWLVHRNNEFRTAYVVYVVMENGVAFRDRSVWSIIHNNFTYGLYSSTIVSMTSNWSPPSDTRPIIYGVCNEARGSPVTDYGVDLNIGAPVVVLDCGACTMNSVCFAARTSSISGCECVCAAGGYGDTCLPAAVPDGLEPLPLPDANNTEVRCVHGGSIGSLDVPDPGVRGLCFVNVTFTAAIVLDLSYFDAPQQTLNITLLQCVLMGLSVRGSGARVHVNVVFSMLDFGELVFQGHFGVSSQILVVGSTLVTTSDHAILFVKFTLSANMTLLLLDNYIEGSRYAVYFSRGVVDGGGIIVKGNTLSTTKDDDGVESSVCVYAVDVRNGGYFDVENNTMSSVNGVILFGDATVSSAGLLRVADCVFVGGTEIFDSELVYLSGSVTLEGGAQWRVEGNSVSVASILTIPYSWQKLQLSGSGTAVALAHNRQVEGNVVFAKLFTLSTIVESPARFVVGCNLQGDEEVSYDGLFPEELVLFRCGACNEDAACYMPGTESVDRSSRSCSCKDGWH
;
A
#
# COMPACT_ATOMS: atom_id res chain seq x y z
N MET A 1 15.52 -26.60 22.86
CA MET A 1 16.41 -27.70 23.28
C MET A 1 15.86 -28.96 22.65
N PHE A 2 16.53 -29.50 21.64
CA PHE A 2 16.25 -30.85 21.13
C PHE A 2 17.54 -31.62 21.26
N ASP A 3 17.53 -32.65 22.08
CA ASP A 3 18.42 -33.80 21.93
C ASP A 3 17.81 -34.99 22.69
N GLY A 4 17.96 -36.17 22.10
CA GLY A 4 17.94 -37.43 22.85
C GLY A 4 16.73 -38.34 22.62
N ALA A 5 16.82 -39.17 21.58
CA ALA A 5 16.06 -40.41 21.46
C ALA A 5 16.63 -41.52 22.35
N SER A 6 15.79 -42.39 22.94
CA SER A 6 16.05 -43.85 23.07
C SER A 6 14.91 -44.64 23.74
N ALA A 7 14.34 -45.59 22.99
CA ALA A 7 14.22 -47.03 23.26
C ALA A 7 13.71 -47.60 24.61
N THR A 8 12.59 -48.34 24.50
CA THR A 8 12.27 -49.72 24.98
C THR A 8 12.52 -50.16 26.44
N HIS A 9 11.41 -50.36 27.15
CA HIS A 9 10.89 -51.56 27.85
C HIS A 9 11.76 -52.48 28.78
N HIS A 10 11.11 -52.83 29.92
CA HIS A 10 11.30 -53.97 30.86
C HIS A 10 12.47 -53.90 31.88
N ASP A 11 12.37 -54.22 33.18
CA ASP A 11 11.46 -55.07 33.98
C ASP A 11 11.54 -54.72 35.49
N GLY A 12 10.40 -54.99 36.18
CA GLY A 12 10.05 -55.25 37.60
C GLY A 12 11.00 -54.98 38.79
N PRO A 13 10.78 -55.59 39.98
CA PRO A 13 9.56 -56.17 40.58
C PRO A 13 9.42 -55.90 42.12
N VAL A 14 8.23 -56.10 42.71
CA VAL A 14 8.05 -56.74 44.04
C VAL A 14 6.68 -57.42 44.05
N GLY A 15 6.65 -58.73 44.31
CA GLY A 15 5.43 -59.52 44.50
C GLY A 15 5.20 -59.93 45.96
N THR A 16 4.00 -60.39 46.29
CA THR A 16 3.72 -61.68 46.96
C THR A 16 2.22 -61.95 47.07
N CYS A 17 1.89 -63.23 46.91
CA CYS A 17 0.59 -63.87 46.73
C CYS A 17 -0.15 -64.20 48.05
N LEU A 18 -1.46 -64.48 47.96
CA LEU A 18 -2.09 -65.70 48.52
C LEU A 18 -3.51 -65.94 47.99
N GLY A 19 -3.85 -67.23 47.82
CA GLY A 19 -4.90 -67.84 46.98
C GLY A 19 -6.36 -67.62 47.43
N LEU A 20 -7.42 -67.80 46.62
CA LEU A 20 -7.78 -68.77 45.55
C LEU A 20 -8.28 -70.13 46.09
N TRP A 21 -9.61 -70.33 46.08
CA TRP A 21 -10.37 -71.53 45.64
C TRP A 21 -11.86 -71.42 46.02
N MET A 22 -12.80 -71.64 45.06
CA MET A 22 -13.94 -72.58 45.18
C MET A 22 -14.88 -72.60 43.93
N ARG A 23 -14.72 -73.68 43.15
CA ARG A 23 -15.67 -74.64 42.51
C ARG A 23 -17.10 -74.27 42.03
N PHE A 24 -17.32 -74.57 40.73
CA PHE A 24 -18.35 -75.40 40.05
C PHE A 24 -19.80 -75.54 40.57
N ALA A 25 -20.79 -75.44 39.66
CA ALA A 25 -21.58 -76.59 39.16
C ALA A 25 -22.72 -76.22 38.15
N VAL A 26 -22.72 -76.94 37.02
CA VAL A 26 -23.91 -77.49 36.32
C VAL A 26 -24.14 -78.88 36.96
N ASP A 27 -25.32 -79.31 37.39
CA ASP A 27 -26.27 -80.10 36.57
C ASP A 27 -27.65 -80.35 37.24
N ALA A 28 -28.59 -80.78 36.41
CA ALA A 28 -30.06 -80.90 36.50
C ALA A 28 -30.76 -81.57 37.72
N CYS A 29 -32.09 -81.33 37.84
CA CYS A 29 -33.09 -82.37 38.17
C CYS A 29 -34.54 -82.03 37.70
N PRO A 30 -35.33 -82.99 37.18
CA PRO A 30 -36.68 -82.75 36.65
C PRO A 30 -37.84 -83.14 37.60
N ARG A 31 -39.02 -82.53 37.34
CA ARG A 31 -40.43 -82.97 37.58
C ARG A 31 -40.82 -83.35 39.03
N SER A 32 -41.92 -82.90 39.65
CA SER A 32 -43.24 -82.51 39.14
C SER A 32 -44.17 -81.96 40.24
N ARG A 33 -45.23 -81.27 39.78
CA ARG A 33 -46.61 -81.24 40.31
C ARG A 33 -47.05 -80.29 41.45
N HIS A 34 -48.10 -79.53 41.06
CA HIS A 34 -49.31 -79.08 41.79
C HIS A 34 -49.47 -77.61 42.24
N ARG A 35 -50.20 -76.86 41.39
CA ARG A 35 -51.48 -76.13 41.62
C ARG A 35 -51.72 -75.35 42.95
N VAL A 36 -52.04 -74.05 42.76
CA VAL A 36 -53.34 -73.35 43.09
C VAL A 36 -53.53 -72.65 44.46
N GLN A 37 -53.86 -71.34 44.38
CA GLN A 37 -54.74 -70.49 45.25
C GLN A 37 -54.30 -70.25 46.72
N ARG A 38 -54.67 -69.17 47.45
CA ARG A 38 -55.70 -68.11 47.36
C ARG A 38 -55.37 -66.99 48.40
N ARG A 39 -55.89 -65.78 48.14
CA ARG A 39 -56.47 -64.72 49.02
C ARG A 39 -56.61 -65.04 50.53
N ALA A 40 -56.57 -64.10 51.49
CA ALA A 40 -57.40 -62.88 51.63
C ALA A 40 -56.88 -62.00 52.81
N ILE A 41 -56.78 -60.67 52.67
CA ILE A 41 -57.71 -59.59 53.13
C ILE A 41 -57.82 -59.41 54.65
N ALA A 42 -57.21 -58.34 55.19
CA ALA A 42 -57.77 -57.44 56.22
C ALA A 42 -56.75 -56.36 56.68
N ALA A 43 -56.48 -55.32 55.86
CA ALA A 43 -55.72 -54.12 56.29
C ALA A 43 -56.05 -52.84 55.49
N VAL A 44 -57.23 -52.76 54.86
CA VAL A 44 -57.53 -51.74 53.83
C VAL A 44 -58.27 -50.49 54.35
N ARG A 45 -58.69 -50.43 55.62
CA ARG A 45 -59.52 -49.30 56.09
C ARG A 45 -58.81 -48.19 56.86
N VAL A 46 -57.53 -48.33 57.23
CA VAL A 46 -56.75 -47.24 57.87
C VAL A 46 -55.87 -46.50 56.85
N ALA A 47 -55.45 -47.17 55.78
CA ALA A 47 -54.63 -46.56 54.72
C ALA A 47 -55.38 -45.50 53.89
N LEU A 48 -56.70 -45.62 53.73
CA LEU A 48 -57.46 -44.71 52.87
C LEU A 48 -57.63 -43.29 53.47
N LEU A 49 -57.68 -43.18 54.80
CA LEU A 49 -57.80 -41.88 55.49
C LEU A 49 -56.46 -41.12 55.53
N VAL A 50 -55.32 -41.82 55.56
CA VAL A 50 -53.99 -41.22 55.50
C VAL A 50 -53.66 -40.73 54.09
N VAL A 51 -54.10 -41.46 53.04
CA VAL A 51 -53.89 -41.05 51.65
C VAL A 51 -54.74 -39.82 51.29
N LEU A 52 -55.98 -39.70 51.77
CA LEU A 52 -56.80 -38.51 51.53
C LEU A 52 -56.28 -37.26 52.27
N ALA A 53 -55.71 -37.41 53.46
CA ALA A 53 -55.07 -36.30 54.18
C ALA A 53 -53.76 -35.84 53.50
N LEU A 54 -52.98 -36.77 52.92
CA LEU A 54 -51.77 -36.45 52.15
C LEU A 54 -52.08 -35.75 50.81
N VAL A 55 -53.21 -36.05 50.18
CA VAL A 55 -53.64 -35.37 48.94
C VAL A 55 -54.12 -33.95 49.21
N ALA A 56 -54.73 -33.67 50.37
CA ALA A 56 -55.15 -32.31 50.74
C ALA A 56 -53.97 -31.43 51.20
N ALA A 57 -52.94 -32.00 51.83
CA ALA A 57 -51.74 -31.26 52.26
C ALA A 57 -50.75 -30.95 51.12
N ALA A 58 -50.84 -31.65 49.98
CA ALA A 58 -50.01 -31.36 48.80
C ALA A 58 -50.46 -30.12 48.01
N ALA A 59 -51.58 -29.48 48.40
CA ALA A 59 -52.14 -28.34 47.69
C ALA A 59 -51.55 -26.97 48.11
N TRP A 60 -50.82 -26.84 49.23
CA TRP A 60 -50.37 -25.52 49.76
C TRP A 60 -48.84 -25.47 50.04
N LYS A 61 -48.07 -25.13 48.98
CA LYS A 61 -46.79 -24.36 48.83
C LYS A 61 -45.66 -24.44 49.90
N PRO A 62 -44.37 -24.45 49.49
CA PRO A 62 -43.70 -23.19 49.15
C PRO A 62 -43.05 -23.20 47.75
N ALA A 63 -42.73 -21.99 47.26
CA ALA A 63 -42.09 -21.72 45.99
C ALA A 63 -40.90 -22.66 45.71
N VAL A 64 -40.99 -23.42 44.61
CA VAL A 64 -39.80 -24.07 44.02
C VAL A 64 -38.92 -22.92 43.55
N HIS A 65 -37.81 -22.70 44.26
CA HIS A 65 -36.83 -21.70 43.87
C HIS A 65 -36.29 -22.12 42.52
N ALA A 66 -36.40 -21.24 41.53
CA ALA A 66 -35.90 -21.50 40.21
C ALA A 66 -34.37 -21.64 40.29
N VAL A 67 -33.83 -22.75 39.80
CA VAL A 67 -32.39 -23.03 39.89
C VAL A 67 -31.73 -22.53 38.61
N VAL A 68 -30.85 -21.55 38.74
CA VAL A 68 -29.98 -21.09 37.65
C VAL A 68 -28.79 -22.04 37.53
N LEU A 69 -28.67 -22.75 36.40
CA LEU A 69 -27.49 -23.54 36.09
C LEU A 69 -26.41 -22.64 35.49
N ARG A 70 -25.28 -22.45 36.17
CA ARG A 70 -24.12 -21.70 35.66
C ARG A 70 -22.90 -22.61 35.53
N LEU A 71 -22.37 -22.72 34.32
CA LEU A 71 -21.10 -23.39 34.03
C LEU A 71 -20.13 -22.34 33.47
N ARG A 72 -18.97 -22.21 34.10
CA ARG A 72 -17.90 -21.30 33.66
C ARG A 72 -16.60 -22.06 33.55
N GLY A 73 -16.01 -22.09 32.37
CA GLY A 73 -14.81 -22.89 32.09
C GLY A 73 -15.05 -24.40 32.21
N GLY A 74 -14.00 -25.18 31.97
CA GLY A 74 -13.98 -26.63 32.14
C GLY A 74 -14.47 -27.42 30.93
N THR A 75 -14.47 -28.75 31.07
CA THR A 75 -14.79 -29.69 29.99
C THR A 75 -16.00 -30.54 30.34
N VAL A 76 -16.95 -30.64 29.41
CA VAL A 76 -18.07 -31.59 29.42
C VAL A 76 -17.71 -32.74 28.49
N ASP A 77 -17.35 -33.88 29.06
CA ASP A 77 -16.93 -35.11 28.37
C ASP A 77 -17.95 -36.26 28.50
N ARG A 78 -19.09 -35.99 29.14
CA ARG A 78 -20.24 -36.89 29.24
C ARG A 78 -21.52 -36.18 28.81
N ALA A 79 -22.46 -36.92 28.23
CA ALA A 79 -23.75 -36.38 27.83
C ALA A 79 -24.51 -35.80 29.04
N ILE A 80 -25.08 -34.60 28.87
CA ILE A 80 -25.87 -33.91 29.90
C ILE A 80 -27.26 -33.59 29.37
N THR A 81 -28.26 -33.68 30.23
CA THR A 81 -29.63 -33.22 29.94
C THR A 81 -30.06 -32.28 31.04
N VAL A 82 -30.31 -31.02 30.67
CA VAL A 82 -30.74 -29.95 31.56
C VAL A 82 -32.22 -29.69 31.31
N GLY A 83 -33.06 -29.81 32.34
CA GLY A 83 -34.50 -29.62 32.21
C GLY A 83 -35.17 -29.37 33.55
N ARG A 84 -35.38 -30.42 34.34
CA ARG A 84 -36.17 -30.33 35.59
C ARG A 84 -35.63 -29.29 36.57
N ALA A 85 -36.54 -28.44 37.07
CA ALA A 85 -36.27 -27.40 38.08
C ALA A 85 -35.32 -26.25 37.65
N VAL A 86 -34.98 -26.16 36.35
CA VAL A 86 -34.15 -25.07 35.80
C VAL A 86 -35.03 -24.12 35.00
N ASP A 87 -34.82 -22.82 35.16
CA ASP A 87 -35.41 -21.74 34.34
C ASP A 87 -34.35 -21.01 33.49
N THR A 88 -33.11 -20.94 34.00
CA THR A 88 -31.99 -20.24 33.37
C THR A 88 -30.75 -21.14 33.28
N VAL A 89 -30.14 -21.19 32.11
CA VAL A 89 -28.85 -21.86 31.87
C VAL A 89 -27.86 -20.85 31.31
N LEU A 90 -26.70 -20.70 31.95
CA LEU A 90 -25.59 -19.88 31.49
C LEU A 90 -24.32 -20.73 31.37
N MET A 91 -23.77 -20.84 30.16
CA MET A 91 -22.50 -21.51 29.88
C MET A 91 -21.53 -20.51 29.29
N ASP A 92 -20.34 -20.39 29.87
CA ASP A 92 -19.33 -19.42 29.47
C ASP A 92 -17.93 -20.06 29.46
N GLY A 93 -17.27 -20.11 28.30
CA GLY A 93 -15.94 -20.72 28.16
C GLY A 93 -15.89 -22.24 28.37
N VAL A 94 -17.02 -22.93 28.19
CA VAL A 94 -17.12 -24.39 28.40
C VAL A 94 -16.72 -25.17 27.14
N SER A 95 -15.87 -26.19 27.31
CA SER A 95 -15.44 -27.10 26.23
C SER A 95 -16.27 -28.39 26.22
N MET A 96 -16.90 -28.73 25.11
CA MET A 96 -17.69 -29.96 24.91
C MET A 96 -16.93 -30.88 23.96
N THR A 97 -16.51 -32.06 24.43
CA THR A 97 -15.63 -32.96 23.67
C THR A 97 -16.16 -34.39 23.61
N ASN A 98 -15.43 -35.30 22.95
CA ASN A 98 -15.74 -36.74 22.92
C ASN A 98 -17.14 -37.10 22.35
N GLY A 99 -17.68 -36.27 21.45
CA GLY A 99 -18.94 -36.58 20.77
C GLY A 99 -20.18 -36.54 21.66
N VAL A 100 -20.11 -35.81 22.79
CA VAL A 100 -21.19 -35.75 23.77
C VAL A 100 -22.41 -34.98 23.26
N ALA A 101 -23.59 -35.36 23.76
CA ALA A 101 -24.82 -34.61 23.56
C ALA A 101 -25.13 -33.75 24.80
N VAL A 102 -25.21 -32.44 24.61
CA VAL A 102 -25.70 -31.47 25.60
C VAL A 102 -27.13 -31.12 25.23
N VAL A 103 -28.10 -31.52 26.06
CA VAL A 103 -29.53 -31.37 25.76
C VAL A 103 -30.18 -30.39 26.73
N PHE A 104 -30.69 -29.27 26.22
CA PHE A 104 -31.59 -28.37 26.94
C PHE A 104 -33.04 -28.77 26.63
N ASP A 105 -33.66 -29.47 27.58
CA ASP A 105 -35.02 -29.99 27.45
C ASP A 105 -36.04 -28.96 27.97
N VAL A 106 -36.41 -28.02 27.08
CA VAL A 106 -37.29 -26.89 27.36
C VAL A 106 -38.66 -27.36 27.87
N ALA A 107 -39.16 -28.48 27.35
CA ALA A 107 -40.41 -29.08 27.80
C ALA A 107 -40.38 -29.53 29.27
N ALA A 108 -39.20 -29.89 29.79
CA ALA A 108 -38.99 -30.32 31.17
C ALA A 108 -38.57 -29.19 32.13
N MET A 109 -38.30 -27.98 31.61
CA MET A 109 -37.98 -26.79 32.38
C MET A 109 -39.18 -26.22 33.14
N LEU A 110 -38.90 -25.34 34.11
CA LEU A 110 -39.94 -24.69 34.92
C LEU A 110 -40.92 -23.88 34.05
N PRO A 111 -42.20 -23.78 34.43
CA PRO A 111 -43.14 -22.90 33.73
C PRO A 111 -42.72 -21.42 33.88
N GLY A 112 -42.78 -20.63 32.80
CA GLY A 112 -42.49 -19.20 32.81
C GLY A 112 -41.59 -18.75 31.65
N ALA A 113 -40.85 -17.66 31.87
CA ALA A 113 -39.82 -17.17 30.96
C ALA A 113 -38.51 -17.96 31.15
N LEU A 114 -38.07 -18.65 30.10
CA LEU A 114 -36.88 -19.49 30.10
C LEU A 114 -35.72 -18.79 29.41
N ARG A 115 -34.49 -19.02 29.89
CA ARG A 115 -33.29 -18.44 29.29
C ARG A 115 -32.15 -19.46 29.16
N ILE A 116 -31.57 -19.55 27.98
CA ILE A 116 -30.41 -20.38 27.68
C ILE A 116 -29.34 -19.50 27.03
N GLU A 117 -28.16 -19.42 27.62
CA GLU A 117 -27.09 -18.56 27.15
C GLU A 117 -25.76 -19.30 27.07
N LEU A 118 -25.14 -19.32 25.89
CA LEU A 118 -23.84 -19.90 25.60
C LEU A 118 -22.90 -18.80 25.11
N ARG A 119 -21.80 -18.58 25.81
CA ARG A 119 -20.78 -17.58 25.48
C ARG A 119 -19.41 -18.24 25.35
N ASN A 120 -18.71 -17.97 24.25
CA ASN A 120 -17.32 -18.40 24.04
C ASN A 120 -17.10 -19.91 24.30
N CYS A 121 -18.12 -20.72 24.01
CA CYS A 121 -18.05 -22.16 24.21
C CYS A 121 -17.27 -22.82 23.07
N VAL A 122 -16.61 -23.93 23.36
CA VAL A 122 -15.91 -24.74 22.36
C VAL A 122 -16.60 -26.09 22.24
N CYS A 123 -16.82 -26.58 21.02
CA CYS A 123 -17.38 -27.91 20.81
C CYS A 123 -16.58 -28.69 19.75
N ASP A 124 -16.15 -29.90 20.09
CA ASP A 124 -15.28 -30.71 19.24
C ASP A 124 -15.56 -32.22 19.39
N GLY A 125 -14.96 -33.04 18.52
CA GLY A 125 -15.06 -34.50 18.54
C GLY A 125 -16.45 -35.02 18.16
N GLY A 126 -17.26 -34.25 17.43
CA GLY A 126 -18.62 -34.59 17.04
C GLY A 126 -19.68 -34.26 18.11
N ALA A 127 -19.37 -33.31 19.00
CA ALA A 127 -20.28 -32.87 20.05
C ALA A 127 -21.55 -32.21 19.47
N GLN A 128 -22.66 -32.36 20.18
CA GLN A 128 -23.98 -31.91 19.73
C GLN A 128 -24.71 -31.14 20.83
N ILE A 129 -25.18 -29.94 20.51
CA ILE A 129 -25.93 -29.09 21.43
C ILE A 129 -27.38 -29.06 20.96
N TYR A 130 -28.30 -29.58 21.78
CA TYR A 130 -29.72 -29.66 21.48
C TYR A 130 -30.52 -28.64 22.29
N VAL A 131 -31.37 -27.87 21.63
CA VAL A 131 -32.50 -27.16 22.24
C VAL A 131 -33.76 -27.91 21.86
N ARG A 132 -34.32 -28.66 22.81
CA ARG A 132 -35.47 -29.56 22.60
C ARG A 132 -36.76 -28.94 23.13
N GLY A 133 -37.69 -28.66 22.21
CA GLY A 133 -39.04 -28.19 22.50
C GLY A 133 -40.06 -29.29 22.76
N TYR A 134 -41.34 -28.96 22.54
CA TYR A 134 -42.51 -29.82 22.75
C TYR A 134 -42.80 -30.67 21.51
N SER A 135 -42.96 -31.98 21.69
CA SER A 135 -43.34 -32.89 20.60
C SER A 135 -44.78 -32.73 20.10
N GLY A 136 -45.64 -32.02 20.86
CA GLY A 136 -47.01 -31.64 20.49
C GLY A 136 -47.15 -30.13 20.30
N GLU A 137 -48.33 -29.56 20.55
CA GLU A 137 -48.58 -28.12 20.41
C GLU A 137 -47.61 -27.27 21.27
N PRO A 138 -47.12 -26.11 20.76
CA PRO A 138 -46.26 -25.22 21.51
C PRO A 138 -46.99 -24.62 22.72
N ALA A 139 -46.28 -24.48 23.83
CA ALA A 139 -46.82 -23.82 25.01
C ALA A 139 -47.04 -22.32 24.75
N SER A 140 -48.27 -21.84 24.85
CA SER A 140 -48.63 -20.42 24.64
C SER A 140 -48.46 -19.56 25.89
N ASP A 141 -48.35 -20.17 27.07
CA ASP A 141 -48.19 -19.52 28.38
C ASP A 141 -46.71 -19.34 28.80
N ARG A 142 -45.76 -19.60 27.89
CA ARG A 142 -44.31 -19.61 28.15
C ARG A 142 -43.57 -18.82 27.07
N SER A 143 -42.37 -18.35 27.39
CA SER A 143 -41.43 -17.73 26.45
C SER A 143 -40.02 -18.29 26.66
N LEU A 144 -39.19 -18.22 25.63
CA LEU A 144 -37.82 -18.75 25.65
C LEU A 144 -36.86 -17.77 24.99
N GLU A 145 -35.77 -17.42 25.68
CA GLU A 145 -34.63 -16.67 25.13
C GLU A 145 -33.43 -17.61 24.99
N VAL A 146 -32.92 -17.80 23.78
CA VAL A 146 -31.71 -18.58 23.51
C VAL A 146 -30.66 -17.66 22.88
N SER A 147 -29.53 -17.47 23.54
CA SER A 147 -28.41 -16.66 23.04
C SER A 147 -27.14 -17.48 22.94
N VAL A 148 -26.61 -17.65 21.74
CA VAL A 148 -25.33 -18.31 21.45
C VAL A 148 -24.39 -17.26 20.84
N SER A 149 -23.26 -16.99 21.48
CA SER A 149 -22.26 -16.04 20.96
C SER A 149 -20.85 -16.59 21.11
N GLY A 150 -20.03 -16.51 20.06
CA GLY A 150 -18.64 -16.98 20.13
C GLY A 150 -18.51 -18.51 20.22
N LEU A 151 -19.47 -19.27 19.69
CA LEU A 151 -19.36 -20.73 19.66
C LEU A 151 -18.33 -21.12 18.60
N SER A 152 -17.26 -21.80 19.01
CA SER A 152 -16.20 -22.27 18.11
C SER A 152 -16.15 -23.80 18.11
N GLY A 153 -16.21 -24.44 16.96
CA GLY A 153 -16.12 -25.89 16.90
C GLY A 153 -15.64 -26.43 15.58
N ASP A 154 -14.59 -27.25 15.63
CA ASP A 154 -13.99 -27.89 14.45
C ASP A 154 -14.68 -29.21 14.09
N TYR A 155 -15.47 -29.79 14.99
CA TYR A 155 -16.36 -30.91 14.71
C TYR A 155 -17.60 -30.88 15.63
N CYS A 156 -18.64 -30.13 15.25
CA CYS A 156 -19.77 -29.83 16.14
C CYS A 156 -21.08 -29.55 15.40
N SER A 157 -22.22 -29.73 16.09
CA SER A 157 -23.55 -29.36 15.57
C SER A 157 -24.45 -28.73 16.64
N LEU A 158 -25.14 -27.66 16.27
CA LEU A 158 -26.20 -27.01 17.03
C LEU A 158 -27.56 -27.42 16.45
N VAL A 159 -28.44 -27.97 17.28
CA VAL A 159 -29.67 -28.63 16.87
C VAL A 159 -30.87 -28.06 17.60
N PHE A 160 -31.82 -27.49 16.87
CA PHE A 160 -33.15 -27.15 17.37
C PHE A 160 -34.12 -28.22 16.93
N VAL A 161 -34.86 -28.78 17.88
CA VAL A 161 -35.80 -29.86 17.62
C VAL A 161 -37.14 -29.60 18.31
N HIS A 162 -38.23 -29.99 17.63
CA HIS A 162 -39.60 -29.91 18.13
C HIS A 162 -40.11 -28.46 18.24
N ASN A 163 -41.34 -28.28 18.72
CA ASN A 163 -42.01 -26.98 18.77
C ASN A 163 -41.50 -26.17 19.96
N LEU A 164 -40.88 -25.02 19.70
CA LEU A 164 -40.46 -24.10 20.76
C LEU A 164 -41.70 -23.36 21.31
N PRO A 165 -41.66 -22.85 22.56
CA PRO A 165 -42.74 -22.03 23.11
C PRO A 165 -43.13 -20.86 22.18
N ALA A 166 -44.34 -20.34 22.32
CA ALA A 166 -44.69 -19.07 21.69
C ALA A 166 -43.75 -17.95 22.19
N HIS A 167 -43.56 -16.89 21.40
CA HIS A 167 -42.69 -15.77 21.81
C HIS A 167 -41.25 -16.19 22.14
N THR A 168 -40.70 -17.14 21.38
CA THR A 168 -39.30 -17.57 21.50
C THR A 168 -38.39 -16.63 20.71
N ASN A 169 -37.28 -16.20 21.30
CA ASN A 169 -36.22 -15.44 20.62
C ASN A 169 -34.91 -16.23 20.67
N VAL A 170 -34.38 -16.61 19.51
CA VAL A 170 -33.12 -17.33 19.34
C VAL A 170 -32.14 -16.43 18.59
N THR A 171 -30.97 -16.18 19.17
CA THR A 171 -29.87 -15.46 18.53
C THR A 171 -28.59 -16.30 18.53
N VAL A 172 -28.00 -16.54 17.36
CA VAL A 172 -26.68 -17.16 17.19
C VAL A 172 -25.78 -16.16 16.50
N ARG A 173 -24.65 -15.77 17.11
CA ARG A 173 -23.76 -14.77 16.51
C ARG A 173 -22.28 -15.02 16.72
N ASP A 174 -21.47 -14.41 15.86
CA ASP A 174 -20.00 -14.36 16.00
C ASP A 174 -19.40 -15.75 16.22
N SER A 175 -19.93 -16.76 15.52
CA SER A 175 -19.62 -18.18 15.76
C SER A 175 -18.98 -18.84 14.55
N THR A 176 -18.19 -19.89 14.76
CA THR A 176 -17.60 -20.73 13.69
C THR A 176 -17.84 -22.19 14.03
N ILE A 177 -18.65 -22.87 13.22
CA ILE A 177 -19.04 -24.27 13.46
C ILE A 177 -18.77 -25.08 12.19
N VAL A 178 -17.93 -26.10 12.35
CA VAL A 178 -17.47 -26.96 11.27
C VAL A 178 -17.92 -28.40 11.54
N THR A 179 -18.40 -29.09 10.49
CA THR A 179 -18.64 -30.53 10.49
C THR A 179 -17.79 -31.21 9.41
N PRO A 180 -16.58 -31.70 9.75
CA PRO A 180 -15.69 -32.36 8.80
C PRO A 180 -16.10 -33.81 8.52
N GLY A 181 -16.83 -34.44 9.44
CA GLY A 181 -17.28 -35.83 9.35
C GLY A 181 -18.77 -36.01 9.64
N PRO A 182 -19.28 -37.25 9.54
CA PRO A 182 -20.69 -37.56 9.74
C PRO A 182 -21.13 -37.43 11.22
N MET A 183 -22.23 -36.73 11.45
CA MET A 183 -22.80 -36.51 12.78
C MET A 183 -23.76 -37.64 13.17
N ARG A 184 -23.73 -38.05 14.44
CA ARG A 184 -24.66 -39.04 15.00
C ARG A 184 -25.72 -38.35 15.84
N TYR A 185 -26.84 -37.96 15.22
CA TYR A 185 -27.96 -37.30 15.88
C TYR A 185 -28.74 -38.24 16.82
N SER A 186 -28.09 -38.68 17.91
CA SER A 186 -28.57 -39.75 18.80
C SER A 186 -29.90 -39.44 19.49
N GLN A 187 -30.28 -38.16 19.59
CA GLN A 187 -31.55 -37.73 20.19
C GLN A 187 -32.71 -37.68 19.19
N LEU A 188 -32.46 -37.91 17.88
CA LEU A 188 -33.47 -37.80 16.82
C LEU A 188 -33.72 -39.17 16.18
N SER A 189 -34.79 -39.85 16.58
CA SER A 189 -35.23 -41.07 15.91
C SER A 189 -35.77 -40.75 14.51
N GLY A 190 -35.14 -41.31 13.47
CA GLY A 190 -35.58 -41.18 12.08
C GLY A 190 -34.90 -40.07 11.26
N LEU A 191 -33.97 -39.30 11.83
CA LEU A 191 -33.15 -38.36 11.05
C LEU A 191 -31.99 -39.11 10.37
N THR A 192 -32.26 -39.68 9.19
CA THR A 192 -31.25 -40.37 8.36
C THR A 192 -30.61 -39.49 7.29
N ASP A 193 -31.29 -38.40 6.92
CA ASP A 193 -30.95 -37.64 5.72
C ASP A 193 -29.98 -36.48 5.99
N ALA A 194 -29.81 -36.08 7.26
CA ALA A 194 -28.79 -35.13 7.68
C ALA A 194 -27.49 -35.88 8.00
N VAL A 195 -26.52 -35.83 7.10
CA VAL A 195 -25.25 -36.56 7.28
C VAL A 195 -24.26 -35.78 8.13
N ALA A 196 -24.05 -34.51 7.83
CA ALA A 196 -23.12 -33.63 8.56
C ALA A 196 -23.61 -32.18 8.44
N SER A 197 -24.10 -31.60 9.53
CA SER A 197 -24.62 -30.23 9.51
C SER A 197 -24.31 -29.44 10.78
N PRO A 198 -23.63 -28.28 10.65
CA PRO A 198 -23.37 -27.37 11.77
C PRO A 198 -24.64 -26.84 12.45
N LEU A 199 -25.70 -26.57 11.69
CA LEU A 199 -26.98 -26.07 12.21
C LEU A 199 -28.14 -26.91 11.69
N VAL A 200 -28.93 -27.48 12.61
CA VAL A 200 -30.07 -28.35 12.28
C VAL A 200 -31.35 -27.79 12.87
N LEU A 201 -32.39 -27.64 12.05
CA LEU A 201 -33.77 -27.35 12.46
C LEU A 201 -34.64 -28.56 12.13
N TYR A 202 -35.21 -29.22 13.13
CA TYR A 202 -35.97 -30.46 12.92
C TYR A 202 -37.35 -30.47 13.61
N ALA A 203 -38.41 -30.64 12.81
CA ALA A 203 -39.80 -30.71 13.27
C ALA A 203 -40.20 -29.50 14.14
N THR A 204 -39.84 -28.29 13.70
CA THR A 204 -39.98 -27.06 14.49
C THR A 204 -41.08 -26.16 13.93
N SER A 205 -42.18 -26.02 14.68
CA SER A 205 -43.16 -24.95 14.47
C SER A 205 -42.81 -23.74 15.34
N LEU A 206 -42.69 -22.57 14.72
CA LEU A 206 -42.47 -21.29 15.37
C LEU A 206 -43.75 -20.48 15.33
N LEU A 207 -44.21 -20.04 16.51
CA LEU A 207 -45.40 -19.23 16.70
C LEU A 207 -45.04 -17.93 17.41
N GLN A 208 -45.19 -16.79 16.73
CA GLN A 208 -44.82 -15.48 17.25
C GLN A 208 -43.36 -15.40 17.74
N SER A 209 -42.46 -16.11 17.06
CA SER A 209 -41.08 -16.34 17.47
C SER A 209 -40.07 -15.84 16.43
N GLN A 210 -38.83 -15.60 16.85
CA GLN A 210 -37.73 -15.17 16.00
C GLN A 210 -36.50 -16.07 16.19
N LEU A 211 -35.87 -16.48 15.09
CA LEU A 211 -34.56 -17.12 15.06
C LEU A 211 -33.64 -16.32 14.15
N ARG A 212 -32.58 -15.72 14.70
CA ARG A 212 -31.59 -14.93 13.98
C ARG A 212 -30.20 -15.56 14.12
N VAL A 213 -29.53 -15.79 12.99
CA VAL A 213 -28.12 -16.19 12.93
C VAL A 213 -27.35 -15.08 12.23
N SER A 214 -26.33 -14.52 12.89
CA SER A 214 -25.59 -13.37 12.35
C SER A 214 -24.08 -13.51 12.45
N ASN A 215 -23.32 -12.99 11.48
CA ASN A 215 -21.85 -12.97 11.51
C ASN A 215 -21.23 -14.34 11.90
N THR A 216 -21.67 -15.41 11.25
CA THR A 216 -21.36 -16.79 11.65
C THR A 216 -20.88 -17.58 10.43
N VAL A 217 -19.88 -18.44 10.63
CA VAL A 217 -19.37 -19.36 9.60
C VAL A 217 -19.90 -20.76 9.90
N LEU A 218 -20.66 -21.32 8.97
CA LEU A 218 -21.17 -22.70 9.02
C LEU A 218 -20.54 -23.48 7.87
N ARG A 219 -19.73 -24.49 8.20
CA ARG A 219 -18.97 -25.25 7.21
C ARG A 219 -19.21 -26.76 7.32
N SER A 220 -19.56 -27.40 6.22
CA SER A 220 -19.66 -28.86 6.11
C SER A 220 -18.71 -29.37 5.03
N LEU A 221 -17.81 -30.28 5.41
CA LEU A 221 -16.79 -30.83 4.48
C LEU A 221 -17.12 -32.25 4.03
N HIS A 222 -18.17 -32.86 4.57
CA HIS A 222 -18.53 -34.25 4.31
C HIS A 222 -19.45 -34.42 3.10
N ALA A 223 -19.31 -35.53 2.38
CA ALA A 223 -20.17 -35.86 1.25
C ALA A 223 -21.65 -35.97 1.63
N GLY A 224 -22.51 -35.26 0.90
CA GLY A 224 -23.93 -35.13 1.22
C GLY A 224 -24.23 -34.25 2.44
N GLY A 225 -23.23 -33.61 3.04
CA GLY A 225 -23.38 -32.68 4.15
C GLY A 225 -23.99 -31.34 3.74
N SER A 226 -24.49 -30.59 4.74
CA SER A 226 -25.05 -29.26 4.52
C SER A 226 -24.74 -28.28 5.63
N ALA A 227 -24.45 -27.02 5.33
CA ALA A 227 -24.13 -26.02 6.36
C ALA A 227 -25.34 -25.72 7.27
N VAL A 228 -26.54 -25.70 6.69
CA VAL A 228 -27.82 -25.68 7.42
C VAL A 228 -28.72 -26.80 6.91
N TYR A 229 -29.29 -27.59 7.83
CA TYR A 229 -30.25 -28.63 7.50
C TYR A 229 -31.61 -28.34 8.13
N VAL A 230 -32.68 -28.52 7.35
CA VAL A 230 -34.07 -28.38 7.79
C VAL A 230 -34.84 -29.66 7.47
N GLY A 231 -35.50 -30.26 8.46
CA GLY A 231 -36.26 -31.51 8.28
C GLY A 231 -37.45 -31.65 9.23
N GLY A 232 -38.25 -32.70 9.06
CA GLY A 232 -39.38 -33.02 9.95
C GLY A 232 -40.61 -32.09 9.81
N GLY A 233 -40.58 -31.14 8.87
CA GLY A 233 -41.57 -30.08 8.71
C GLY A 233 -41.25 -28.85 9.56
N VAL A 234 -41.25 -27.67 8.94
CA VAL A 234 -41.05 -26.38 9.62
C VAL A 234 -42.16 -25.42 9.20
N ASP A 235 -42.89 -24.94 10.20
CA ASP A 235 -44.00 -24.02 10.03
C ASP A 235 -43.70 -22.70 10.77
N LEU A 236 -43.72 -21.58 10.05
CA LEU A 236 -43.64 -20.23 10.61
C LEU A 236 -45.05 -19.63 10.64
N LEU A 237 -45.51 -19.28 11.83
CA LEU A 237 -46.79 -18.64 12.10
C LEU A 237 -46.53 -17.30 12.80
N SER A 238 -46.72 -16.20 12.07
CA SER A 238 -46.32 -14.85 12.51
C SER A 238 -44.92 -14.86 13.12
N SER A 239 -43.95 -15.48 12.44
CA SER A 239 -42.59 -15.73 12.98
C SER A 239 -41.51 -15.37 11.97
N ALA A 240 -40.28 -15.18 12.45
CA ALA A 240 -39.13 -14.82 11.61
C ALA A 240 -37.95 -15.79 11.74
N VAL A 241 -37.37 -16.18 10.61
CA VAL A 241 -36.04 -16.82 10.53
C VAL A 241 -35.14 -15.92 9.68
N VAL A 242 -33.99 -15.52 10.23
CA VAL A 242 -33.10 -14.52 9.62
C VAL A 242 -31.65 -15.03 9.65
N LEU A 243 -31.04 -15.17 8.49
CA LEU A 243 -29.59 -15.38 8.33
C LEU A 243 -28.99 -14.06 7.83
N ASP A 244 -28.04 -13.49 8.57
CA ASP A 244 -27.49 -12.16 8.31
C ASP A 244 -25.96 -12.12 8.39
N GLY A 245 -25.24 -11.82 7.30
CA GLY A 245 -23.77 -11.82 7.35
C GLY A 245 -23.17 -13.21 7.59
N VAL A 246 -23.83 -14.27 7.10
CA VAL A 246 -23.44 -15.67 7.35
C VAL A 246 -22.63 -16.21 6.18
N SER A 247 -21.58 -17.00 6.45
CA SER A 247 -20.90 -17.82 5.43
C SER A 247 -21.40 -19.25 5.49
N LEU A 248 -21.97 -19.74 4.39
CA LEU A 248 -22.46 -21.11 4.23
C LEU A 248 -21.55 -21.89 3.28
N GLU A 249 -20.76 -22.81 3.81
CA GLU A 249 -19.77 -23.55 3.06
C GLU A 249 -20.06 -25.06 3.08
N ALA A 250 -20.16 -25.69 1.91
CA ALA A 250 -20.50 -27.10 1.76
C ALA A 250 -19.68 -27.74 0.62
N SER A 251 -18.52 -28.31 0.93
CA SER A 251 -17.52 -28.75 -0.06
C SER A 251 -17.37 -30.27 -0.20
N GLY A 252 -18.31 -31.05 0.32
CA GLY A 252 -18.22 -32.51 0.37
C GLY A 252 -18.43 -33.26 -0.95
N GLY A 253 -18.56 -32.57 -2.09
CA GLY A 253 -18.86 -33.17 -3.40
C GLY A 253 -20.24 -32.76 -3.95
N PRO A 254 -20.71 -33.41 -5.04
CA PRO A 254 -21.85 -32.92 -5.82
C PRO A 254 -23.20 -33.00 -5.09
N THR A 255 -23.29 -33.79 -4.02
CA THR A 255 -24.49 -33.95 -3.19
C THR A 255 -24.52 -33.02 -1.98
N ALA A 256 -23.45 -32.25 -1.74
CA ALA A 256 -23.40 -31.27 -0.65
C ALA A 256 -24.33 -30.10 -0.95
N SER A 257 -24.83 -29.41 0.08
CA SER A 257 -25.69 -28.23 -0.11
C SER A 257 -25.45 -27.16 0.96
N ALA A 258 -25.42 -25.89 0.61
CA ALA A 258 -25.21 -24.83 1.60
C ALA A 258 -26.37 -24.78 2.63
N LEU A 259 -27.62 -24.77 2.15
CA LEU A 259 -28.80 -24.99 2.97
C LEU A 259 -29.66 -26.06 2.33
N ARG A 260 -30.16 -27.02 3.11
CA ARG A 260 -31.01 -28.10 2.61
C ARG A 260 -32.24 -28.32 3.46
N VAL A 261 -33.41 -28.11 2.86
CA VAL A 261 -34.69 -28.63 3.34
C VAL A 261 -34.88 -30.03 2.77
N SER A 262 -35.17 -31.02 3.61
CA SER A 262 -35.46 -32.39 3.17
C SER A 262 -36.67 -32.41 2.22
N SER A 263 -36.61 -33.22 1.16
CA SER A 263 -37.68 -33.32 0.14
C SER A 263 -39.01 -33.77 0.71
N SER A 264 -38.99 -34.64 1.74
CA SER A 264 -40.19 -35.09 2.45
C SER A 264 -40.80 -34.03 3.37
N SER A 265 -40.04 -32.96 3.68
CA SER A 265 -40.42 -31.94 4.65
C SER A 265 -41.11 -30.75 4.00
N ARG A 266 -42.10 -30.19 4.70
CA ARG A 266 -42.78 -28.95 4.31
C ARG A 266 -42.08 -27.76 4.96
N LEU A 267 -41.85 -26.69 4.21
CA LEU A 267 -41.49 -25.37 4.73
C LEU A 267 -42.69 -24.44 4.49
N SER A 268 -43.40 -24.05 5.55
CA SER A 268 -44.60 -23.21 5.45
C SER A 268 -44.40 -21.87 6.14
N LEU A 269 -44.75 -20.77 5.47
CA LEU A 269 -44.78 -19.42 6.02
C LEU A 269 -46.21 -18.87 5.93
N ARG A 270 -46.80 -18.53 7.08
CA ARG A 270 -48.18 -18.01 7.16
C ARG A 270 -48.30 -16.85 8.14
N SER A 271 -49.37 -16.06 7.96
CA SER A 271 -49.80 -15.00 8.89
C SER A 271 -48.71 -13.97 9.18
N HIS A 272 -48.17 -13.34 8.13
CA HIS A 272 -47.11 -12.33 8.23
C HIS A 272 -45.79 -12.89 8.82
N SER A 273 -45.36 -14.06 8.34
CA SER A 273 -44.05 -14.63 8.67
C SER A 273 -42.95 -14.17 7.70
N VAL A 274 -41.69 -14.26 8.12
CA VAL A 274 -40.52 -13.89 7.30
C VAL A 274 -39.45 -14.96 7.35
N PHE A 275 -38.97 -15.43 6.20
CA PHE A 275 -37.70 -16.16 6.09
C PHE A 275 -36.75 -15.31 5.24
N SER A 276 -35.67 -14.82 5.86
CA SER A 276 -34.74 -13.85 5.26
C SER A 276 -33.34 -14.40 5.24
N VAL A 277 -32.71 -14.37 4.07
CA VAL A 277 -31.27 -14.64 3.88
C VAL A 277 -30.64 -13.36 3.35
N THR A 278 -29.85 -12.69 4.18
CA THR A 278 -29.35 -11.33 3.90
C THR A 278 -27.84 -11.28 4.07
N ILE A 279 -27.12 -10.74 3.08
CA ILE A 279 -25.65 -10.60 3.11
C ILE A 279 -25.00 -11.97 3.41
N VAL A 280 -25.26 -12.96 2.56
CA VAL A 280 -24.78 -14.33 2.76
C VAL A 280 -23.85 -14.75 1.63
N SER A 281 -22.68 -15.27 2.00
CA SER A 281 -21.78 -15.92 1.05
C SER A 281 -22.02 -17.42 1.04
N VAL A 282 -22.17 -17.99 -0.15
CA VAL A 282 -22.46 -19.41 -0.35
C VAL A 282 -21.34 -20.04 -1.18
N VAL A 283 -20.68 -21.06 -0.64
CA VAL A 283 -19.72 -21.87 -1.40
C VAL A 283 -20.19 -23.31 -1.33
N SER A 284 -20.60 -23.90 -2.45
CA SER A 284 -20.95 -25.31 -2.48
C SER A 284 -20.50 -26.04 -3.72
N SER A 285 -19.95 -27.24 -3.52
CA SER A 285 -19.63 -28.19 -4.58
C SER A 285 -20.88 -28.87 -5.19
N GLY A 286 -22.05 -28.69 -4.60
CA GLY A 286 -23.33 -29.22 -5.07
C GLY A 286 -24.39 -28.12 -5.22
N GLY A 287 -25.37 -28.10 -4.30
CA GLY A 287 -26.49 -27.15 -4.29
C GLY A 287 -26.25 -25.92 -3.42
N GLY A 288 -26.83 -24.77 -3.80
CA GLY A 288 -26.87 -23.59 -2.92
C GLY A 288 -27.88 -23.75 -1.78
N VAL A 289 -28.95 -22.95 -1.82
CA VAL A 289 -30.09 -23.00 -0.92
C VAL A 289 -31.19 -23.85 -1.54
N VAL A 290 -31.39 -25.07 -1.04
CA VAL A 290 -32.41 -26.02 -1.50
C VAL A 290 -33.60 -26.01 -0.54
N LEU A 291 -34.76 -25.51 -0.99
CA LEU A 291 -35.99 -25.36 -0.18
C LEU A 291 -36.95 -26.56 -0.24
N GLY A 292 -36.55 -27.65 -0.91
CA GLY A 292 -37.32 -28.89 -0.99
C GLY A 292 -38.49 -28.84 -1.99
N GLU A 293 -39.42 -29.79 -1.86
CA GLU A 293 -40.54 -30.02 -2.81
C GLU A 293 -41.89 -29.48 -2.32
N ARG A 294 -41.96 -28.98 -1.07
CA ARG A 294 -43.23 -28.61 -0.41
C ARG A 294 -43.14 -27.24 0.25
N LEU A 295 -42.77 -26.21 -0.53
CA LEU A 295 -42.79 -24.82 -0.08
C LEU A 295 -44.22 -24.26 -0.08
N ALA A 296 -44.60 -23.54 0.98
CA ALA A 296 -45.89 -22.84 1.03
C ALA A 296 -45.71 -21.44 1.64
N VAL A 297 -45.92 -20.40 0.83
CA VAL A 297 -45.82 -19.00 1.29
C VAL A 297 -47.18 -18.33 1.08
N SER A 298 -47.81 -17.85 2.15
CA SER A 298 -49.10 -17.13 2.11
C SER A 298 -49.11 -16.01 3.14
N ASP A 299 -49.54 -14.81 2.73
CA ASP A 299 -49.51 -13.59 3.56
C ASP A 299 -48.15 -13.36 4.26
N SER A 300 -47.04 -13.77 3.64
CA SER A 300 -45.71 -13.89 4.27
C SER A 300 -44.59 -13.67 3.26
N VAL A 301 -43.36 -13.48 3.74
CA VAL A 301 -42.20 -13.09 2.92
C VAL A 301 -41.10 -14.15 2.97
N LEU A 302 -40.64 -14.57 1.80
CA LEU A 302 -39.40 -15.32 1.61
C LEU A 302 -38.44 -14.42 0.82
N ARG A 303 -37.34 -13.97 1.43
CA ARG A 303 -36.42 -13.02 0.79
C ARG A 303 -34.96 -13.47 0.80
N PHE A 304 -34.29 -13.23 -0.31
CA PHE A 304 -32.85 -13.40 -0.51
C PHE A 304 -32.28 -12.06 -0.97
N VAL A 305 -31.44 -11.45 -0.14
CA VAL A 305 -30.93 -10.10 -0.37
C VAL A 305 -29.41 -10.04 -0.19
N GLY A 306 -28.67 -9.69 -1.23
CA GLY A 306 -27.20 -9.66 -1.16
C GLY A 306 -26.61 -11.05 -0.93
N VAL A 307 -27.13 -12.06 -1.65
CA VAL A 307 -26.66 -13.45 -1.55
C VAL A 307 -25.74 -13.72 -2.73
N GLU A 308 -24.47 -13.98 -2.46
CA GLU A 308 -23.48 -14.33 -3.48
C GLU A 308 -23.11 -15.79 -3.29
N GLY A 309 -23.04 -16.57 -4.38
CA GLY A 309 -22.56 -17.92 -4.23
C GLY A 309 -21.96 -18.60 -5.44
N SER A 310 -20.91 -19.36 -5.17
CA SER A 310 -20.29 -20.29 -6.11
C SER A 310 -20.89 -21.67 -5.97
N VAL A 311 -21.71 -22.07 -6.95
CA VAL A 311 -22.47 -23.32 -6.93
C VAL A 311 -22.42 -24.03 -8.29
N ALA A 312 -22.53 -25.36 -8.28
CA ALA A 312 -22.51 -26.16 -9.50
C ALA A 312 -23.80 -26.04 -10.35
N SER A 313 -24.92 -25.61 -9.73
CA SER A 313 -26.23 -25.50 -10.38
C SER A 313 -26.94 -24.19 -10.01
N SER A 314 -28.07 -24.21 -9.33
CA SER A 314 -28.80 -22.99 -8.96
C SER A 314 -28.46 -22.53 -7.55
N LEU A 315 -28.33 -21.22 -7.35
CA LEU A 315 -28.04 -20.66 -6.03
C LEU A 315 -29.24 -20.81 -5.09
N VAL A 316 -30.45 -20.59 -5.60
CA VAL A 316 -31.71 -20.93 -4.90
C VAL A 316 -32.44 -22.02 -5.70
N ARG A 317 -32.82 -23.12 -5.05
CA ARG A 317 -33.54 -24.22 -5.69
C ARG A 317 -34.79 -24.59 -4.89
N CYS A 318 -35.93 -24.56 -5.56
CA CYS A 318 -37.21 -25.04 -5.08
C CYS A 318 -37.74 -26.05 -6.09
N ASP A 319 -38.10 -27.24 -5.62
CA ASP A 319 -38.53 -28.36 -6.46
C ASP A 319 -40.04 -28.63 -6.39
N GLY A 320 -40.78 -27.77 -5.69
CA GLY A 320 -42.23 -27.82 -5.63
C GLY A 320 -42.80 -26.87 -4.58
N GLY A 321 -44.06 -26.48 -4.76
CA GLY A 321 -44.79 -25.66 -3.79
C GLY A 321 -45.69 -24.60 -4.39
N THR A 322 -46.14 -23.68 -3.53
CA THR A 322 -47.07 -22.60 -3.86
C THR A 322 -46.63 -21.29 -3.22
N ILE A 323 -46.57 -20.22 -4.02
CA ILE A 323 -46.56 -18.83 -3.54
C ILE A 323 -47.99 -18.31 -3.74
N GLY A 324 -48.77 -18.38 -2.67
CA GLY A 324 -50.20 -18.07 -2.67
C GLY A 324 -50.49 -16.59 -2.43
N VAL A 325 -51.78 -16.27 -2.26
CA VAL A 325 -52.27 -14.91 -1.96
C VAL A 325 -51.50 -14.29 -0.80
N GLY A 326 -51.08 -13.04 -0.98
CA GLY A 326 -50.28 -12.27 -0.02
C GLY A 326 -48.85 -12.80 0.23
N GLY A 327 -48.44 -13.88 -0.45
CA GLY A 327 -47.09 -14.40 -0.39
C GLY A 327 -46.15 -13.61 -1.30
N TRP A 328 -44.95 -13.30 -0.81
CA TRP A 328 -43.93 -12.56 -1.56
C TRP A 328 -42.58 -13.31 -1.56
N LEU A 329 -42.06 -13.61 -2.75
CA LEU A 329 -40.68 -14.07 -2.95
C LEU A 329 -39.84 -12.91 -3.49
N GLU A 330 -38.85 -12.47 -2.71
CA GLU A 330 -37.90 -11.42 -3.13
C GLU A 330 -36.53 -12.03 -3.41
N LEU A 331 -36.00 -11.78 -4.60
CA LEU A 331 -34.61 -11.99 -4.98
C LEU A 331 -34.01 -10.63 -5.33
N ARG A 332 -33.11 -10.13 -4.49
CA ARG A 332 -32.47 -8.82 -4.67
C ARG A 332 -30.96 -8.92 -4.47
N ASP A 333 -30.17 -8.38 -5.39
CA ASP A 333 -28.70 -8.45 -5.30
C ASP A 333 -28.20 -9.89 -5.11
N VAL A 334 -28.81 -10.85 -5.83
CA VAL A 334 -28.45 -12.29 -5.77
C VAL A 334 -27.54 -12.65 -6.94
N TRP A 335 -26.35 -13.14 -6.62
CA TRP A 335 -25.25 -13.35 -7.57
C TRP A 335 -24.86 -14.83 -7.61
N ALA A 336 -25.23 -15.51 -8.69
CA ALA A 336 -24.87 -16.90 -8.95
C ALA A 336 -23.61 -16.97 -9.82
N VAL A 337 -22.54 -17.51 -9.23
CA VAL A 337 -21.17 -17.45 -9.74
C VAL A 337 -20.71 -18.87 -10.10
N GLY A 338 -20.80 -19.26 -11.36
CA GLY A 338 -20.48 -20.62 -11.78
C GLY A 338 -20.94 -20.89 -13.21
N GLU A 339 -20.15 -21.63 -13.99
CA GLU A 339 -20.25 -21.67 -15.47
C GLU A 339 -21.64 -22.06 -16.01
N ALA A 340 -22.39 -22.90 -15.28
CA ALA A 340 -23.77 -23.29 -15.59
C ALA A 340 -24.81 -22.78 -14.57
N SER A 341 -24.45 -21.80 -13.74
CA SER A 341 -25.27 -21.40 -12.61
C SER A 341 -26.38 -20.42 -12.96
N SER A 342 -27.52 -20.56 -12.29
CA SER A 342 -28.67 -19.63 -12.37
C SER A 342 -28.99 -19.10 -10.97
N VAL A 343 -29.62 -17.93 -10.91
CA VAL A 343 -30.03 -17.31 -9.64
C VAL A 343 -31.05 -18.21 -8.93
N ALA A 344 -32.06 -18.70 -9.66
CA ALA A 344 -33.03 -19.63 -9.09
C ALA A 344 -33.55 -20.72 -10.04
N SER A 345 -33.74 -21.93 -9.53
CA SER A 345 -34.59 -22.96 -10.12
C SER A 345 -35.84 -23.11 -9.26
N LEU A 346 -36.99 -22.73 -9.80
CA LEU A 346 -38.30 -22.79 -9.16
C LEU A 346 -39.18 -23.87 -9.80
N SER A 347 -38.56 -25.00 -10.18
CA SER A 347 -39.23 -26.11 -10.84
C SER A 347 -40.37 -26.66 -9.98
N GLY A 348 -41.58 -26.76 -10.55
CA GLY A 348 -42.75 -27.26 -9.81
C GLY A 348 -43.35 -26.27 -8.80
N VAL A 349 -42.82 -25.04 -8.69
CA VAL A 349 -43.43 -23.98 -7.88
C VAL A 349 -44.53 -23.29 -8.68
N THR A 350 -45.70 -23.14 -8.06
CA THR A 350 -46.85 -22.45 -8.64
C THR A 350 -47.06 -21.08 -7.99
N LEU A 351 -47.12 -20.03 -8.81
CA LEU A 351 -47.55 -18.70 -8.38
C LEU A 351 -49.08 -18.63 -8.53
N GLY A 352 -49.78 -18.50 -7.40
CA GLY A 352 -51.24 -18.60 -7.29
C GLY A 352 -51.83 -17.44 -6.49
N GLY A 353 -51.62 -16.21 -6.97
CA GLY A 353 -52.09 -14.97 -6.37
C GLY A 353 -51.06 -14.20 -5.55
N GLY A 354 -49.81 -14.71 -5.47
CA GLY A 354 -48.69 -14.04 -4.81
C GLY A 354 -47.86 -13.16 -5.74
N ALA A 355 -46.73 -12.67 -5.22
CA ALA A 355 -45.78 -11.83 -5.94
C ALA A 355 -44.36 -12.42 -5.94
N VAL A 356 -43.64 -12.23 -7.05
CA VAL A 356 -42.20 -12.51 -7.15
C VAL A 356 -41.49 -11.25 -7.63
N SER A 357 -40.51 -10.76 -6.88
CA SER A 357 -39.64 -9.64 -7.30
C SER A 357 -38.22 -10.13 -7.53
N ILE A 358 -37.62 -9.75 -8.66
CA ILE A 358 -36.24 -10.10 -9.02
C ILE A 358 -35.52 -8.83 -9.45
N ALA A 359 -34.65 -8.31 -8.60
CA ALA A 359 -33.98 -7.03 -8.82
C ALA A 359 -32.47 -7.11 -8.64
N ARG A 360 -31.69 -6.53 -9.55
CA ARG A 360 -30.22 -6.47 -9.43
C ARG A 360 -29.55 -7.83 -9.23
N CYS A 361 -30.12 -8.89 -9.81
CA CYS A 361 -29.56 -10.23 -9.76
C CYS A 361 -28.64 -10.49 -10.96
N ALA A 362 -27.58 -11.28 -10.74
CA ALA A 362 -26.62 -11.66 -11.77
C ALA A 362 -26.41 -13.17 -11.81
N ALA A 363 -26.43 -13.77 -13.00
CA ALA A 363 -26.11 -15.18 -13.24
C ALA A 363 -25.06 -15.30 -14.34
N THR A 364 -24.07 -16.18 -14.13
CA THR A 364 -23.10 -16.52 -15.19
C THR A 364 -23.77 -17.27 -16.33
N GLY A 365 -24.72 -18.18 -16.02
CA GLY A 365 -25.49 -18.90 -17.03
C GLY A 365 -26.49 -18.01 -17.77
N ALA A 366 -26.91 -18.44 -18.97
CA ALA A 366 -27.88 -17.71 -19.79
C ALA A 366 -29.29 -17.64 -19.18
N THR A 367 -29.58 -18.55 -18.24
CA THR A 367 -30.85 -18.62 -17.51
C THR A 367 -30.72 -17.86 -16.19
N LEU A 368 -31.60 -16.88 -15.96
CA LEU A 368 -31.67 -16.17 -14.68
C LEU A 368 -32.48 -16.98 -13.67
N VAL A 369 -33.72 -17.31 -14.04
CA VAL A 369 -34.64 -18.12 -13.24
C VAL A 369 -35.35 -19.12 -14.13
N SER A 370 -35.57 -20.35 -13.65
CA SER A 370 -36.26 -21.40 -14.41
C SER A 370 -37.42 -22.04 -13.64
N GLY A 371 -38.36 -22.65 -14.36
CA GLY A 371 -39.33 -23.60 -13.80
C GLY A 371 -40.57 -23.03 -13.10
N LEU A 372 -40.67 -21.70 -12.94
CA LEU A 372 -41.82 -21.06 -12.28
C LEU A 372 -43.10 -21.18 -13.12
N ALA A 373 -44.14 -21.82 -12.56
CA ALA A 373 -45.45 -21.93 -13.19
C ALA A 373 -46.39 -20.81 -12.69
N ILE A 374 -46.81 -19.92 -13.58
CA ILE A 374 -47.67 -18.77 -13.23
C ILE A 374 -49.13 -19.13 -13.53
N THR A 375 -49.94 -19.30 -12.47
CA THR A 375 -51.40 -19.48 -12.61
C THR A 375 -52.16 -18.18 -12.40
N SER A 376 -51.72 -17.37 -11.42
CA SER A 376 -52.19 -16.02 -11.11
C SER A 376 -51.15 -15.32 -10.22
N GLY A 377 -51.11 -13.99 -10.20
CA GLY A 377 -50.10 -13.21 -9.46
C GLY A 377 -49.20 -12.38 -10.38
N VAL A 378 -48.15 -11.77 -9.82
CA VAL A 378 -47.28 -10.82 -10.53
C VAL A 378 -45.81 -11.19 -10.37
N VAL A 379 -45.06 -11.15 -11.47
CA VAL A 379 -43.59 -11.24 -11.46
C VAL A 379 -43.04 -9.90 -11.92
N SER A 380 -42.35 -9.18 -11.03
CA SER A 380 -41.72 -7.89 -11.31
C SER A 380 -40.21 -8.05 -11.38
N VAL A 381 -39.59 -7.46 -12.39
CA VAL A 381 -38.14 -7.60 -12.63
C VAL A 381 -37.48 -6.25 -12.88
N GLN A 382 -36.24 -6.08 -12.42
CA GLN A 382 -35.48 -4.85 -12.60
C GLN A 382 -33.97 -5.12 -12.63
N CYS A 383 -33.24 -4.52 -13.58
CA CYS A 383 -31.76 -4.60 -13.67
C CYS A 383 -31.18 -5.98 -13.44
N ASN A 384 -31.54 -6.99 -14.23
CA ASN A 384 -30.92 -8.31 -14.04
C ASN A 384 -29.90 -8.59 -15.13
N ARG A 385 -28.90 -9.41 -14.83
CA ARG A 385 -27.86 -9.85 -15.79
C ARG A 385 -27.86 -11.38 -15.87
N ALA A 386 -27.86 -11.94 -17.07
CA ALA A 386 -27.75 -13.38 -17.28
C ALA A 386 -26.94 -13.67 -18.54
N GLY A 387 -25.96 -14.58 -18.46
CA GLY A 387 -25.09 -14.91 -19.60
C GLY A 387 -24.25 -13.72 -20.08
N GLY A 388 -23.83 -12.84 -19.15
CA GLY A 388 -23.02 -11.66 -19.45
C GLY A 388 -23.78 -10.45 -20.04
N ARG A 389 -25.10 -10.55 -20.25
CA ARG A 389 -25.94 -9.45 -20.79
C ARG A 389 -26.94 -8.91 -19.77
N VAL A 390 -27.15 -7.60 -19.78
CA VAL A 390 -28.22 -6.94 -19.01
C VAL A 390 -29.57 -7.21 -19.71
N LEU A 391 -30.59 -7.58 -18.95
CA LEU A 391 -31.93 -7.89 -19.44
C LEU A 391 -32.78 -6.62 -19.38
N GLN A 392 -33.25 -6.14 -20.53
CA GLN A 392 -33.94 -4.85 -20.64
C GLN A 392 -35.41 -4.97 -21.07
N SER A 393 -35.77 -6.07 -21.73
CA SER A 393 -37.11 -6.29 -22.26
C SER A 393 -37.75 -7.57 -21.74
N GLY A 394 -39.07 -7.66 -21.80
CA GLY A 394 -39.79 -8.92 -21.50
C GLY A 394 -39.37 -10.08 -22.43
N GLY A 395 -38.84 -9.79 -23.62
CA GLY A 395 -38.23 -10.79 -24.50
C GLY A 395 -36.94 -11.37 -23.94
N ASP A 396 -36.08 -10.53 -23.37
CA ASP A 396 -34.82 -10.96 -22.75
C ASP A 396 -35.08 -11.84 -21.53
N TYR A 397 -36.02 -11.44 -20.68
CA TYR A 397 -36.42 -12.23 -19.50
C TYR A 397 -37.04 -13.58 -19.88
N ARG A 398 -37.79 -13.64 -20.98
CA ARG A 398 -38.33 -14.90 -21.51
C ARG A 398 -37.23 -15.82 -22.03
N LEU A 399 -36.20 -15.29 -22.68
CA LEU A 399 -35.00 -16.06 -23.03
C LEU A 399 -34.20 -16.50 -21.79
N ALA A 400 -34.26 -15.73 -20.70
CA ALA A 400 -33.62 -16.03 -19.43
C ALA A 400 -34.48 -16.91 -18.48
N GLY A 401 -35.59 -17.48 -18.98
CA GLY A 401 -36.40 -18.50 -18.30
C GLY A 401 -37.65 -18.01 -17.57
N LEU A 402 -38.01 -16.72 -17.68
CA LEU A 402 -39.22 -16.14 -17.08
C LEU A 402 -40.29 -15.84 -18.15
N PRO A 403 -41.39 -16.61 -18.21
CA PRO A 403 -42.31 -16.56 -19.35
C PRO A 403 -43.16 -15.28 -19.44
N SER A 404 -43.50 -14.66 -18.30
CA SER A 404 -44.30 -13.43 -18.22
C SER A 404 -43.83 -12.58 -17.05
N VAL A 405 -43.46 -11.31 -17.31
CA VAL A 405 -42.89 -10.38 -16.33
C VAL A 405 -43.33 -8.94 -16.58
N SER A 406 -43.39 -8.15 -15.50
CA SER A 406 -43.47 -6.70 -15.53
C SER A 406 -42.05 -6.12 -15.37
N VAL A 407 -41.51 -5.50 -16.42
CA VAL A 407 -40.15 -4.94 -16.41
C VAL A 407 -40.19 -3.50 -15.90
N VAL A 408 -39.38 -3.21 -14.88
CA VAL A 408 -39.17 -1.86 -14.37
C VAL A 408 -37.79 -1.36 -14.84
N PRO A 409 -37.68 -0.12 -15.36
CA PRO A 409 -36.41 0.48 -15.76
C PRO A 409 -35.39 0.51 -14.62
N CYS A 410 -34.10 0.54 -14.98
CA CYS A 410 -33.03 0.45 -13.99
C CYS A 410 -32.88 1.65 -13.07
N ASP A 411 -33.19 2.82 -13.61
CA ASP A 411 -33.25 4.12 -12.95
C ASP A 411 -34.60 4.39 -12.28
N GLY A 412 -35.60 3.52 -12.51
CA GLY A 412 -36.92 3.61 -11.92
C GLY A 412 -37.04 2.94 -10.55
N CYS A 413 -38.19 3.10 -9.93
CA CYS A 413 -38.56 2.38 -8.72
C CYS A 413 -40.03 1.99 -8.78
N ALA A 414 -40.39 0.87 -8.14
CA ALA A 414 -41.76 0.39 -8.12
C ALA A 414 -42.06 -0.28 -6.77
N ALA A 415 -43.25 -0.02 -6.23
CA ALA A 415 -43.72 -0.63 -5.00
C ALA A 415 -43.66 -2.17 -5.07
N ALA A 416 -44.01 -2.76 -6.22
CA ALA A 416 -43.98 -4.21 -6.45
C ALA A 416 -42.58 -4.85 -6.38
N LEU A 417 -41.52 -4.05 -6.34
CA LEU A 417 -40.14 -4.51 -6.14
C LEU A 417 -39.63 -4.21 -4.74
N ALA A 418 -40.00 -3.05 -4.17
CA ALA A 418 -39.43 -2.52 -2.93
C ALA A 418 -40.26 -2.82 -1.67
N CYS A 419 -41.58 -3.03 -1.81
CA CYS A 419 -42.51 -3.05 -0.69
C CYS A 419 -43.26 -4.37 -0.58
N PHE A 420 -43.49 -4.82 0.65
CA PHE A 420 -44.43 -5.89 0.93
C PHE A 420 -45.87 -5.37 0.88
N ASP A 421 -46.58 -5.70 -0.20
CA ASP A 421 -47.91 -5.15 -0.53
C ASP A 421 -48.91 -5.21 0.64
N ALA A 422 -48.99 -6.34 1.33
CA ALA A 422 -49.98 -6.56 2.41
C ALA A 422 -49.86 -5.55 3.56
N LEU A 423 -48.68 -5.00 3.81
CA LEU A 423 -48.40 -4.03 4.87
C LEU A 423 -48.02 -2.65 4.33
N THR A 424 -48.21 -2.39 3.04
CA THR A 424 -47.92 -1.09 2.42
C THR A 424 -49.19 -0.20 2.38
N ALA A 425 -49.06 1.04 2.85
CA ALA A 425 -50.11 2.05 2.86
C ALA A 425 -49.99 3.04 1.69
N SER A 426 -48.76 3.43 1.34
CA SER A 426 -48.45 4.39 0.27
C SER A 426 -47.07 4.14 -0.33
N PHE A 427 -46.81 4.66 -1.53
CA PHE A 427 -45.50 4.60 -2.17
C PHE A 427 -45.22 5.92 -2.88
N ASN A 428 -44.30 6.73 -2.34
CA ASN A 428 -43.90 8.04 -2.87
C ASN A 428 -42.37 8.15 -2.82
N ASP A 429 -41.76 8.82 -3.80
CA ASP A 429 -40.31 9.06 -3.87
C ASP A 429 -39.45 7.79 -3.66
N CYS A 430 -39.89 6.65 -4.20
CA CYS A 430 -39.25 5.34 -4.05
C CYS A 430 -39.21 4.76 -2.63
N VAL A 431 -40.02 5.29 -1.71
CA VAL A 431 -40.11 4.86 -0.31
C VAL A 431 -41.49 4.27 -0.01
N CYS A 432 -41.52 3.17 0.74
CA CYS A 432 -42.75 2.52 1.18
C CYS A 432 -43.24 3.16 2.50
N GLY A 433 -44.46 3.67 2.50
CA GLY A 433 -45.16 4.05 3.74
C GLY A 433 -45.92 2.85 4.30
N CYS A 434 -45.63 2.44 5.54
CA CYS A 434 -46.15 1.20 6.10
C CYS A 434 -47.48 1.35 6.85
N ARG A 435 -48.32 0.32 6.79
CA ARG A 435 -49.49 0.14 7.66
C ARG A 435 -49.05 -0.31 9.06
N ALA A 436 -49.96 -0.23 10.02
CA ALA A 436 -49.74 -0.81 11.35
C ALA A 436 -49.31 -2.29 11.24
N GLY A 437 -48.20 -2.63 11.88
CA GLY A 437 -47.60 -3.97 11.83
C GLY A 437 -46.46 -4.15 10.81
N GLY A 438 -46.26 -3.21 9.88
CA GLY A 438 -45.09 -3.18 8.99
C GLY A 438 -43.91 -2.44 9.61
N VAL A 439 -42.70 -2.97 9.42
CA VAL A 439 -41.43 -2.44 9.95
C VAL A 439 -40.41 -2.29 8.82
N GLY A 440 -39.62 -1.21 8.87
CA GLY A 440 -38.53 -0.91 7.94
C GLY A 440 -38.99 -0.40 6.58
N GLU A 441 -38.01 -0.09 5.71
CA GLU A 441 -38.20 0.54 4.39
C GLU A 441 -39.03 -0.30 3.41
N SER A 442 -39.14 -1.61 3.62
CA SER A 442 -39.92 -2.53 2.79
C SER A 442 -41.26 -2.94 3.41
N CYS A 443 -41.65 -2.35 4.54
CA CYS A 443 -42.88 -2.68 5.27
C CYS A 443 -43.01 -4.17 5.61
N LEU A 444 -41.93 -4.78 6.10
CA LEU A 444 -41.88 -6.20 6.41
C LEU A 444 -42.55 -6.49 7.77
N PRO A 445 -43.10 -7.69 7.98
CA PRO A 445 -43.71 -8.05 9.27
C PRO A 445 -42.78 -8.05 10.48
N PHE A 446 -41.47 -8.18 10.25
CA PHE A 446 -40.43 -8.26 11.27
C PHE A 446 -39.26 -7.36 10.89
N ASP A 447 -38.51 -6.91 11.90
CA ASP A 447 -37.25 -6.22 11.68
C ASP A 447 -36.19 -7.18 11.11
N VAL A 448 -35.74 -6.86 9.91
CA VAL A 448 -34.75 -7.63 9.17
C VAL A 448 -33.78 -6.65 8.51
N PRO A 449 -32.50 -7.02 8.37
CA PRO A 449 -31.50 -6.12 7.81
C PRO A 449 -31.95 -5.57 6.45
N PRO A 450 -31.78 -4.25 6.21
CA PRO A 450 -32.21 -3.63 4.98
C PRO A 450 -31.43 -4.19 3.79
N ALA A 451 -32.05 -4.21 2.61
CA ALA A 451 -31.27 -4.24 1.39
C ALA A 451 -30.40 -2.98 1.38
N ARG A 452 -29.06 -3.12 1.24
CA ARG A 452 -28.20 -1.92 1.12
C ARG A 452 -28.78 -1.05 0.01
N ALA A 453 -29.19 0.16 0.35
CA ALA A 453 -29.63 1.12 -0.63
C ALA A 453 -28.46 1.39 -1.57
N GLY A 454 -28.52 0.87 -2.79
CA GLY A 454 -27.80 1.49 -3.90
C GLY A 454 -28.39 2.88 -4.04
N GLY A 455 -27.82 3.83 -3.29
CA GLY A 455 -28.28 5.20 -3.24
C GLY A 455 -28.18 5.81 -4.63
N GLY A 456 -29.33 5.90 -5.29
CA GLY A 456 -29.51 6.78 -6.43
C GLY A 456 -29.21 8.22 -6.01
N GLY A 457 -28.52 8.95 -6.89
CA GLY A 457 -28.51 10.42 -6.89
C GLY A 457 -27.60 11.10 -5.86
N GLY A 458 -26.28 10.93 -5.98
CA GLY A 458 -25.30 11.83 -5.34
C GLY A 458 -24.23 12.22 -6.35
N SER A 459 -24.08 13.53 -6.59
CA SER A 459 -23.30 14.21 -7.64
C SER A 459 -22.13 13.43 -8.27
N GLN A 460 -22.10 13.39 -9.61
CA GLN A 460 -21.00 12.98 -10.51
C GLN A 460 -19.70 13.80 -10.39
N GLY A 461 -19.51 14.57 -9.32
CA GLY A 461 -18.31 15.40 -9.14
C GLY A 461 -17.10 14.56 -8.77
N CYS A 462 -15.95 14.83 -9.40
CA CYS A 462 -14.65 14.34 -8.94
C CYS A 462 -14.33 14.93 -7.58
N VAL A 463 -13.79 14.12 -6.68
CA VAL A 463 -13.20 14.62 -5.44
C VAL A 463 -11.95 15.39 -5.85
N SER A 464 -11.90 16.69 -5.55
CA SER A 464 -10.81 17.54 -6.02
C SER A 464 -10.25 18.53 -5.01
N GLY A 465 -8.93 18.76 -5.07
CA GLY A 465 -8.23 19.78 -4.27
C GLY A 465 -8.25 19.55 -2.76
N VAL A 466 -8.39 18.29 -2.31
CA VAL A 466 -8.47 17.92 -0.89
C VAL A 466 -7.32 17.02 -0.48
N THR A 467 -6.96 17.09 0.81
CA THR A 467 -6.03 16.16 1.45
C THR A 467 -6.83 15.15 2.27
N LEU A 468 -6.66 13.86 1.97
CA LEU A 468 -7.24 12.76 2.74
C LEU A 468 -6.23 12.26 3.75
N THR A 469 -6.61 12.28 5.03
CA THR A 469 -5.81 11.80 6.17
C THR A 469 -6.44 10.61 6.88
N GLU A 470 -7.57 10.09 6.36
CA GLU A 470 -8.28 8.93 6.90
C GLU A 470 -8.51 7.87 5.81
N SER A 471 -8.59 6.60 6.22
CA SER A 471 -8.83 5.49 5.30
C SER A 471 -10.28 5.47 4.82
N VAL A 472 -10.49 5.17 3.55
CA VAL A 472 -11.84 5.18 2.94
C VAL A 472 -12.00 4.04 1.93
N THR A 473 -13.21 3.48 1.86
CA THR A 473 -13.59 2.55 0.79
C THR A 473 -14.61 3.22 -0.13
N VAL A 474 -14.28 3.27 -1.41
CA VAL A 474 -15.08 3.85 -2.48
C VAL A 474 -15.67 2.72 -3.33
N GLY A 475 -16.96 2.82 -3.62
CA GLY A 475 -17.63 1.97 -4.59
C GLY A 475 -19.14 1.99 -4.43
N GLY A 476 -19.70 1.94 -3.21
CA GLY A 476 -21.02 2.45 -2.81
C GLY A 476 -22.22 2.33 -3.77
N GLY A 477 -22.24 1.36 -4.69
CA GLY A 477 -23.22 1.25 -5.78
C GLY A 477 -23.07 2.27 -6.92
N ARG A 478 -21.94 2.99 -7.02
CA ARG A 478 -21.63 3.97 -8.08
C ARG A 478 -20.82 3.33 -9.21
N ALA A 479 -21.07 3.77 -10.44
CA ALA A 479 -20.29 3.37 -11.62
C ALA A 479 -18.94 4.09 -11.73
N THR A 480 -18.74 5.19 -11.00
CA THR A 480 -17.55 6.05 -11.15
C THR A 480 -16.93 6.42 -9.81
N ALA A 481 -15.60 6.28 -9.73
CA ALA A 481 -14.73 6.81 -8.69
C ALA A 481 -13.72 7.77 -9.35
N CYS A 482 -13.70 9.04 -8.94
CA CYS A 482 -12.84 10.05 -9.53
C CYS A 482 -12.12 10.89 -8.47
N PHE A 483 -10.80 10.99 -8.61
CA PHE A 483 -9.92 11.82 -7.80
C PHE A 483 -9.11 12.73 -8.73
N ASP A 484 -9.14 14.03 -8.47
CA ASP A 484 -8.41 15.05 -9.23
C ASP A 484 -7.66 15.98 -8.29
N SER A 485 -6.33 16.04 -8.38
CA SER A 485 -5.52 16.90 -7.51
C SER A 485 -5.71 16.60 -6.01
N VAL A 486 -5.88 15.31 -5.66
CA VAL A 486 -6.07 14.84 -4.28
C VAL A 486 -4.74 14.39 -3.68
N VAL A 487 -4.51 14.75 -2.42
CA VAL A 487 -3.33 14.32 -1.65
C VAL A 487 -3.74 13.26 -0.64
N PHE A 488 -3.26 12.03 -0.79
CA PHE A 488 -3.40 10.97 0.20
C PHE A 488 -2.20 11.06 1.16
N SER A 489 -2.44 11.36 2.45
CA SER A 489 -1.37 11.65 3.39
C SER A 489 -1.43 10.76 4.63
N GLY A 490 -0.28 10.16 4.96
CA GLY A 490 -0.11 9.29 6.12
C GLY A 490 -0.35 7.81 5.81
N PRO A 491 -0.25 6.92 6.82
CA PRO A 491 -0.37 5.47 6.67
C PRO A 491 -1.84 5.04 6.52
N ILE A 492 -2.54 5.63 5.54
CA ILE A 492 -3.95 5.39 5.25
C ILE A 492 -4.12 4.41 4.10
N THR A 493 -5.27 3.75 4.05
CA THR A 493 -5.67 2.92 2.90
C THR A 493 -6.90 3.52 2.24
N VAL A 494 -6.77 3.85 0.95
CA VAL A 494 -7.88 4.22 0.08
C VAL A 494 -8.18 3.03 -0.82
N ALA A 495 -9.33 2.38 -0.61
CA ALA A 495 -9.75 1.22 -1.37
C ALA A 495 -10.82 1.59 -2.39
N VAL A 496 -10.59 1.30 -3.67
CA VAL A 496 -11.62 1.27 -4.71
C VAL A 496 -12.00 -0.18 -4.93
N ASP A 497 -13.04 -0.62 -4.22
CA ASP A 497 -13.53 -2.00 -4.30
C ASP A 497 -14.49 -2.13 -5.48
N LEU A 498 -14.00 -2.71 -6.58
CA LEU A 498 -14.78 -2.94 -7.80
C LEU A 498 -16.03 -3.78 -7.53
N ARG A 499 -16.02 -4.65 -6.51
CA ARG A 499 -17.18 -5.46 -6.11
C ARG A 499 -18.35 -4.60 -5.63
N SER A 500 -18.02 -3.47 -4.99
CA SER A 500 -19.02 -2.57 -4.42
C SER A 500 -19.52 -1.51 -5.41
N MET A 501 -18.94 -1.45 -6.61
CA MET A 501 -19.37 -0.55 -7.69
C MET A 501 -20.62 -1.06 -8.41
N ASP A 502 -21.22 -0.22 -9.26
CA ASP A 502 -22.45 -0.56 -9.98
C ASP A 502 -22.22 -1.62 -11.08
N ALA A 503 -22.53 -2.88 -10.75
CA ALA A 503 -22.43 -4.00 -11.68
C ALA A 503 -23.38 -3.92 -12.90
N PHE A 504 -24.31 -2.96 -12.90
CA PHE A 504 -25.30 -2.79 -13.97
C PHE A 504 -25.02 -1.57 -14.86
N ALA A 505 -23.96 -0.82 -14.58
CA ALA A 505 -23.50 0.27 -15.43
C ALA A 505 -22.90 -0.25 -16.75
N ASP A 506 -22.82 0.63 -17.75
CA ASP A 506 -22.17 0.30 -19.02
C ASP A 506 -20.67 0.00 -18.84
N ALA A 507 -20.01 0.76 -17.95
CA ALA A 507 -18.60 0.63 -17.59
C ALA A 507 -18.35 1.08 -16.14
N LEU A 508 -17.31 0.55 -15.50
CA LEU A 508 -16.79 1.04 -14.23
C LEU A 508 -15.63 2.01 -14.49
N ASN A 509 -15.76 3.27 -14.08
CA ASN A 509 -14.73 4.28 -14.30
C ASN A 509 -13.97 4.58 -13.00
N VAL A 510 -12.67 4.36 -12.99
CA VAL A 510 -11.77 4.74 -11.90
C VAL A 510 -10.74 5.70 -12.45
N THR A 511 -10.75 6.95 -12.00
CA THR A 511 -9.89 8.01 -12.54
C THR A 511 -9.10 8.67 -11.43
N LEU A 512 -7.78 8.78 -11.64
CA LEU A 512 -6.85 9.51 -10.82
C LEU A 512 -6.05 10.45 -11.71
N ARG A 513 -6.16 11.74 -11.43
CA ARG A 513 -5.48 12.79 -12.18
C ARG A 513 -4.78 13.72 -11.22
N ASP A 514 -3.51 14.03 -11.50
CA ASP A 514 -2.73 15.02 -10.74
C ASP A 514 -2.68 14.72 -9.21
N CYS A 515 -2.86 13.45 -8.81
CA CYS A 515 -2.92 13.03 -7.41
C CYS A 515 -1.53 12.78 -6.80
N VAL A 516 -1.41 12.97 -5.48
CA VAL A 516 -0.19 12.72 -4.71
C VAL A 516 -0.44 11.68 -3.62
N LEU A 517 0.38 10.64 -3.56
CA LEU A 517 0.39 9.64 -2.47
C LEU A 517 1.61 9.91 -1.59
N ALA A 518 1.42 10.19 -0.30
CA ALA A 518 2.50 10.63 0.59
C ALA A 518 2.44 9.93 1.96
N GLY A 519 3.62 9.69 2.54
CA GLY A 519 3.75 9.27 3.94
C GLY A 519 3.23 7.86 4.22
N GLY A 520 3.45 6.92 3.30
CA GLY A 520 3.06 5.52 3.49
C GLY A 520 1.63 5.17 3.03
N SER A 521 0.93 6.09 2.36
CA SER A 521 -0.45 5.88 1.92
C SER A 521 -0.57 4.76 0.89
N GLN A 522 -1.62 3.95 0.99
CA GLN A 522 -1.90 2.84 0.06
C GLN A 522 -3.18 3.11 -0.73
N LEU A 523 -3.10 3.04 -2.05
CA LEU A 523 -4.26 3.04 -2.95
C LEU A 523 -4.50 1.62 -3.45
N ARG A 524 -5.59 0.98 -3.00
CA ARG A 524 -5.94 -0.39 -3.36
C ARG A 524 -7.10 -0.40 -4.36
N ILE A 525 -6.89 -0.84 -5.59
CA ILE A 525 -7.94 -0.96 -6.61
C ILE A 525 -8.13 -2.45 -6.93
N GLY A 526 -9.37 -2.95 -6.92
CA GLY A 526 -9.67 -4.33 -7.29
C GLY A 526 -10.69 -5.00 -6.37
N GLY A 527 -10.47 -6.28 -6.05
CA GLY A 527 -11.30 -7.01 -5.07
C GLY A 527 -12.21 -8.10 -5.66
N LEU A 528 -12.06 -8.41 -6.95
CA LEU A 528 -12.87 -9.42 -7.63
C LEU A 528 -12.15 -10.77 -7.72
N SER A 529 -12.90 -11.85 -7.53
CA SER A 529 -12.47 -13.18 -7.99
C SER A 529 -12.62 -13.30 -9.51
N GLU A 530 -11.95 -14.27 -10.14
CA GLU A 530 -12.07 -14.47 -11.59
C GLU A 530 -13.52 -14.70 -12.05
N SER A 531 -14.29 -15.44 -11.26
CA SER A 531 -15.67 -15.79 -11.57
C SER A 531 -16.61 -14.59 -11.38
N THR A 532 -16.39 -13.77 -10.36
CA THR A 532 -17.11 -12.49 -10.16
C THR A 532 -16.74 -11.47 -11.24
N ALA A 533 -15.47 -11.38 -11.65
CA ALA A 533 -15.01 -10.45 -12.69
C ALA A 533 -15.74 -10.66 -14.02
N ARG A 534 -16.06 -11.90 -14.38
CA ARG A 534 -16.86 -12.24 -15.58
C ARG A 534 -18.31 -11.70 -15.54
N LEU A 535 -18.83 -11.41 -14.35
CA LEU A 535 -20.17 -10.85 -14.16
C LEU A 535 -20.19 -9.32 -14.12
N MET A 536 -19.04 -8.68 -13.92
CA MET A 536 -18.92 -7.23 -13.86
C MET A 536 -18.90 -6.61 -15.27
N PRO A 537 -19.32 -5.33 -15.42
CA PRO A 537 -19.03 -4.58 -16.62
C PRO A 537 -17.53 -4.30 -16.72
N HIS A 538 -17.08 -3.95 -17.92
CA HIS A 538 -15.66 -3.64 -18.15
C HIS A 538 -15.24 -2.42 -17.31
N ALA A 539 -14.02 -2.44 -16.80
CA ALA A 539 -13.46 -1.39 -15.97
C ALA A 539 -12.44 -0.55 -16.75
N LEU A 540 -12.57 0.77 -16.67
CA LEU A 540 -11.64 1.76 -17.19
C LEU A 540 -10.92 2.40 -16.00
N VAL A 541 -9.73 1.89 -15.69
CA VAL A 541 -8.86 2.44 -14.64
C VAL A 541 -7.81 3.33 -15.30
N ASN A 542 -7.88 4.63 -15.06
CA ASN A 542 -6.98 5.62 -15.65
C ASN A 542 -6.26 6.43 -14.58
N MET A 543 -4.94 6.28 -14.51
CA MET A 543 -4.05 6.97 -13.57
C MET A 543 -3.06 7.80 -14.37
N THR A 544 -3.21 9.13 -14.34
CA THR A 544 -2.38 10.07 -15.10
C THR A 544 -1.77 11.12 -14.20
N ASN A 545 -0.47 11.39 -14.40
CA ASN A 545 0.27 12.38 -13.61
C ASN A 545 0.18 12.14 -12.10
N VAL A 546 0.26 10.88 -11.69
CA VAL A 546 0.25 10.49 -10.28
C VAL A 546 1.68 10.59 -9.74
N THR A 547 1.84 11.24 -8.58
CA THR A 547 3.11 11.34 -7.88
C THR A 547 3.04 10.53 -6.59
N SER A 548 4.01 9.64 -6.34
CA SER A 548 4.12 8.93 -5.06
C SER A 548 5.42 9.28 -4.35
N LEU A 549 5.31 9.65 -3.08
CA LEU A 549 6.38 9.92 -2.13
C LEU A 549 6.20 8.99 -0.92
N GLU A 550 6.71 7.77 -1.02
CA GLU A 550 6.50 6.67 -0.05
C GLU A 550 5.10 6.04 -0.07
N GLY A 551 4.27 6.34 -1.07
CA GLY A 551 2.98 5.69 -1.26
C GLY A 551 3.05 4.45 -2.16
N THR A 552 2.08 3.56 -2.00
CA THR A 552 1.98 2.31 -2.78
C THR A 552 0.65 2.22 -3.50
N ILE A 553 0.68 1.93 -4.81
CA ILE A 553 -0.51 1.55 -5.57
C ILE A 553 -0.60 0.02 -5.57
N VAL A 554 -1.75 -0.53 -5.21
CA VAL A 554 -2.00 -1.97 -5.16
C VAL A 554 -3.15 -2.31 -6.09
N LEU A 555 -2.88 -3.11 -7.12
CA LEU A 555 -3.90 -3.72 -7.95
C LEU A 555 -4.07 -5.16 -7.52
N HIS A 556 -5.30 -5.56 -7.18
CA HIS A 556 -5.54 -6.90 -6.63
C HIS A 556 -6.76 -7.63 -7.19
N GLY A 557 -6.62 -8.94 -7.41
CA GLY A 557 -7.66 -9.81 -7.96
C GLY A 557 -7.82 -9.72 -9.48
N ALA A 558 -8.95 -10.22 -9.98
CA ALA A 558 -9.22 -10.30 -11.41
C ALA A 558 -9.85 -9.02 -11.96
N MET A 559 -9.35 -8.54 -13.10
CA MET A 559 -9.99 -7.45 -13.84
C MET A 559 -11.17 -7.99 -14.65
N PRO A 560 -12.31 -7.26 -14.72
CA PRO A 560 -13.43 -7.67 -15.57
C PRO A 560 -13.01 -7.85 -17.04
N PRO A 561 -13.66 -8.74 -17.81
CA PRO A 561 -13.36 -8.90 -19.22
C PRO A 561 -13.45 -7.58 -20.01
N ASN A 562 -12.55 -7.40 -20.98
CA ASN A 562 -12.49 -6.22 -21.86
C ASN A 562 -12.17 -4.89 -21.13
N SER A 563 -11.54 -4.97 -19.95
CA SER A 563 -11.13 -3.79 -19.17
C SER A 563 -9.86 -3.13 -19.72
N SER A 564 -9.60 -1.90 -19.29
CA SER A 564 -8.35 -1.19 -19.52
C SER A 564 -7.81 -0.59 -18.22
N VAL A 565 -6.52 -0.76 -17.98
CA VAL A 565 -5.76 -0.17 -16.87
C VAL A 565 -4.62 0.63 -17.48
N LEU A 566 -4.64 1.95 -17.29
CA LEU A 566 -3.62 2.87 -17.76
C LEU A 566 -2.94 3.55 -16.58
N LEU A 567 -1.61 3.47 -16.54
CA LEU A 567 -0.76 4.29 -15.67
C LEU A 567 0.22 5.08 -16.55
N ALA A 568 0.03 6.39 -16.63
CA ALA A 568 0.76 7.24 -17.55
C ALA A 568 1.33 8.51 -16.91
N ASN A 569 2.46 8.99 -17.45
CA ASN A 569 3.07 10.28 -17.08
C ASN A 569 3.32 10.42 -15.57
N SER A 570 3.61 9.33 -14.86
CA SER A 570 3.59 9.29 -13.40
C SER A 570 4.98 9.08 -12.82
N THR A 571 5.23 9.59 -11.61
CA THR A 571 6.49 9.45 -10.89
C THR A 571 6.23 8.78 -9.55
N LEU A 572 6.60 7.52 -9.41
CA LEU A 572 6.30 6.74 -8.21
C LEU A 572 7.60 6.43 -7.45
N ARG A 573 7.72 6.93 -6.23
CA ARG A 573 8.86 6.66 -5.35
C ARG A 573 8.41 5.94 -4.08
N ALA A 574 9.14 4.91 -3.72
CA ALA A 574 8.96 4.20 -2.45
C ALA A 574 10.31 3.74 -1.89
N THR A 575 10.40 3.68 -0.57
CA THR A 575 11.54 3.11 0.14
C THR A 575 11.08 2.02 1.11
N VAL A 576 12.01 1.14 1.48
CA VAL A 576 11.75 0.07 2.48
C VAL A 576 11.29 0.65 3.83
N GLY A 577 11.75 1.85 4.19
CA GLY A 577 11.39 2.51 5.45
C GLY A 577 10.06 3.27 5.41
N GLY A 578 9.71 3.87 4.26
CA GLY A 578 8.49 4.67 4.13
C GLY A 578 7.25 3.85 3.74
N SER A 579 7.42 2.80 2.94
CA SER A 579 6.32 1.90 2.54
C SER A 579 5.65 1.25 3.75
N GLN A 580 4.32 1.29 3.77
CA GLN A 580 3.48 0.59 4.75
C GLN A 580 2.91 -0.73 4.20
N TYR A 581 3.32 -1.13 2.99
CA TYR A 581 2.85 -2.37 2.40
C TYR A 581 3.46 -3.57 3.13
N VAL A 582 2.60 -4.49 3.59
CA VAL A 582 3.01 -5.73 4.25
C VAL A 582 2.67 -6.91 3.34
N PRO A 583 3.66 -7.71 2.90
CA PRO A 583 3.41 -8.92 2.13
C PRO A 583 2.50 -9.89 2.88
N THR A 584 1.64 -10.58 2.13
CA THR A 584 0.71 -11.60 2.67
C THR A 584 1.06 -13.01 2.23
N THR A 585 2.08 -13.16 1.39
CA THR A 585 2.59 -14.46 0.95
C THR A 585 3.21 -15.21 2.13
N LEU A 586 2.82 -16.48 2.30
CA LEU A 586 3.35 -17.40 3.31
C LEU A 586 4.90 -17.40 3.27
N ASP A 587 5.54 -17.43 4.44
CA ASP A 587 7.00 -17.34 4.66
C ASP A 587 7.63 -15.95 4.44
N TYR A 588 6.88 -14.98 3.88
CA TYR A 588 7.37 -13.63 3.60
C TYR A 588 6.74 -12.52 4.47
N GLU A 589 5.86 -12.88 5.40
CA GLU A 589 5.08 -11.97 6.28
C GLU A 589 5.96 -11.04 7.14
N GLY A 590 7.20 -11.45 7.45
CA GLY A 590 8.15 -10.68 8.25
C GLY A 590 9.06 -9.73 7.45
N PHE A 591 9.04 -9.79 6.12
CA PHE A 591 9.91 -8.97 5.28
C PHE A 591 9.23 -7.66 4.90
N ARG A 592 9.98 -6.56 4.99
CA ARG A 592 9.54 -5.25 4.49
C ARG A 592 10.15 -4.98 3.13
N TYR A 593 9.29 -4.68 2.16
CA TYR A 593 9.66 -4.21 0.84
C TYR A 593 9.18 -2.76 0.67
N GLY A 594 9.84 -2.02 -0.20
CA GLY A 594 9.46 -0.65 -0.57
C GLY A 594 8.75 -0.51 -1.92
N PRO A 595 7.64 -1.21 -2.21
CA PRO A 595 7.05 -1.16 -3.55
C PRO A 595 6.30 0.13 -3.84
N ALA A 596 6.52 0.64 -5.04
CA ALA A 596 5.72 1.71 -5.62
C ALA A 596 4.42 1.17 -6.24
N LEU A 597 4.49 -0.03 -6.83
CA LEU A 597 3.35 -0.75 -7.40
C LEU A 597 3.33 -2.20 -6.89
N VAL A 598 2.16 -2.69 -6.52
CA VAL A 598 1.93 -4.08 -6.16
C VAL A 598 0.88 -4.69 -7.06
N LEU A 599 1.18 -5.86 -7.62
CA LEU A 599 0.27 -6.70 -8.39
C LEU A 599 -0.04 -7.95 -7.58
N ASP A 600 -1.23 -7.99 -7.01
CA ASP A 600 -1.60 -8.96 -6.00
C ASP A 600 -2.71 -9.90 -6.49
N GLY A 601 -2.32 -11.07 -7.01
CA GLY A 601 -3.22 -12.05 -7.61
C GLY A 601 -3.88 -11.52 -8.89
N VAL A 602 -3.20 -10.63 -9.62
CA VAL A 602 -3.77 -9.94 -10.79
C VAL A 602 -4.02 -10.92 -11.93
N ARG A 603 -5.28 -10.98 -12.37
CA ARG A 603 -5.70 -11.74 -13.55
C ARG A 603 -6.28 -10.79 -14.60
N LEU A 604 -5.62 -10.71 -15.74
CA LEU A 604 -6.08 -9.97 -16.91
C LEU A 604 -6.84 -10.94 -17.80
N LEU A 605 -8.12 -10.63 -18.07
CA LEU A 605 -9.04 -11.42 -18.88
C LEU A 605 -9.47 -10.54 -20.06
N SER A 606 -8.92 -10.75 -21.25
CA SER A 606 -9.09 -9.81 -22.39
C SER A 606 -8.87 -8.34 -21.99
N THR A 607 -7.96 -8.09 -21.05
CA THR A 607 -7.73 -6.79 -20.42
C THR A 607 -6.45 -6.17 -20.93
N ARG A 608 -6.44 -4.85 -21.10
CA ARG A 608 -5.27 -4.07 -21.50
C ARG A 608 -4.68 -3.37 -20.29
N PHE A 609 -3.52 -3.82 -19.82
CA PHE A 609 -2.73 -3.12 -18.82
C PHE A 609 -1.57 -2.40 -19.52
N VAL A 610 -1.52 -1.08 -19.38
CA VAL A 610 -0.52 -0.22 -20.03
C VAL A 610 0.10 0.70 -18.99
N MET A 611 1.40 0.58 -18.81
CA MET A 611 2.22 1.55 -18.10
C MET A 611 3.09 2.29 -19.12
N THR A 612 3.01 3.62 -19.16
CA THR A 612 3.79 4.40 -20.14
C THR A 612 4.31 5.73 -19.59
N ARG A 613 5.46 6.20 -20.11
CA ARG A 613 6.06 7.51 -19.76
C ARG A 613 6.15 7.73 -18.26
N SER A 614 6.50 6.70 -17.51
CA SER A 614 6.45 6.71 -16.05
C SER A 614 7.79 6.32 -15.46
N THR A 615 8.11 6.94 -14.32
CA THR A 615 9.35 6.70 -13.57
C THR A 615 9.02 6.01 -12.26
N LEU A 616 9.68 4.89 -11.97
CA LEU A 616 9.55 4.17 -10.72
C LEU A 616 10.91 4.14 -10.02
N VAL A 617 10.96 4.59 -8.76
CA VAL A 617 12.19 4.66 -7.95
C VAL A 617 12.00 3.91 -6.65
N CYS A 618 12.93 3.00 -6.35
CA CYS A 618 12.88 2.14 -5.18
C CYS A 618 14.21 2.18 -4.41
N GLY A 619 14.18 2.71 -3.17
CA GLY A 619 15.34 2.78 -2.26
C GLY A 619 15.29 1.81 -1.05
N GLY A 620 16.42 1.26 -0.65
CA GLY A 620 16.61 0.38 0.51
C GLY A 620 17.11 -1.03 0.16
N GLY A 621 17.68 -1.73 1.15
CA GLY A 621 18.34 -3.03 0.92
C GLY A 621 17.43 -4.15 0.39
N LEU A 622 16.12 -4.12 0.68
CA LEU A 622 15.12 -5.05 0.15
C LEU A 622 14.10 -4.34 -0.76
N CYS A 623 14.57 -3.52 -1.70
CA CYS A 623 13.66 -2.76 -2.56
C CYS A 623 13.21 -3.52 -3.81
N ALA A 624 11.89 -3.58 -4.03
CA ALA A 624 11.29 -4.07 -5.27
C ALA A 624 10.32 -3.01 -5.80
N ALA A 625 10.62 -2.35 -6.93
CA ALA A 625 9.78 -1.26 -7.44
C ALA A 625 8.35 -1.73 -7.76
N ILE A 626 8.26 -2.92 -8.36
CA ILE A 626 7.02 -3.66 -8.60
C ILE A 626 7.09 -4.96 -7.80
N LEU A 627 6.15 -5.17 -6.88
CA LEU A 627 6.02 -6.43 -6.15
C LEU A 627 4.87 -7.25 -6.74
N VAL A 628 5.07 -8.56 -6.92
CA VAL A 628 4.02 -9.47 -7.38
C VAL A 628 3.75 -10.52 -6.32
N GLU A 629 2.48 -10.65 -5.92
CA GLU A 629 2.02 -11.67 -4.98
C GLU A 629 0.91 -12.51 -5.63
N ARG A 630 0.78 -13.78 -5.21
CA ARG A 630 -0.29 -14.70 -5.65
C ARG A 630 -0.42 -14.87 -7.18
N GLY A 631 0.66 -14.59 -7.91
CA GLY A 631 0.81 -14.76 -9.35
C GLY A 631 0.27 -13.62 -10.21
N LEU A 632 0.84 -13.49 -11.41
CA LEU A 632 0.39 -12.58 -12.48
C LEU A 632 -0.07 -13.40 -13.69
N GLY A 633 -1.36 -13.33 -14.02
CA GLY A 633 -1.94 -14.04 -15.16
C GLY A 633 -2.40 -13.09 -16.26
N VAL A 634 -1.88 -13.26 -17.46
CA VAL A 634 -2.26 -12.52 -18.67
C VAL A 634 -2.94 -13.50 -19.64
N ASN A 635 -4.26 -13.49 -19.70
CA ASN A 635 -5.03 -14.53 -20.39
C ASN A 635 -6.14 -13.97 -21.30
N LEU A 636 -6.65 -14.78 -22.23
CA LEU A 636 -7.75 -14.47 -23.14
C LEU A 636 -7.45 -13.24 -24.03
N SER A 637 -6.33 -13.28 -24.76
CA SER A 637 -5.88 -12.15 -25.60
C SER A 637 -5.70 -10.83 -24.83
N SER A 638 -5.22 -10.94 -23.58
CA SER A 638 -4.86 -9.78 -22.75
C SER A 638 -3.51 -9.21 -23.15
N VAL A 639 -3.27 -7.97 -22.72
CA VAL A 639 -2.01 -7.26 -22.95
C VAL A 639 -1.49 -6.70 -21.63
N PHE A 640 -0.24 -7.00 -21.30
CA PHE A 640 0.54 -6.29 -20.29
C PHE A 640 1.69 -5.57 -20.98
N TYR A 641 1.70 -4.24 -20.90
CA TYR A 641 2.63 -3.38 -21.62
C TYR A 641 3.33 -2.41 -20.68
N MET A 642 4.66 -2.37 -20.75
CA MET A 642 5.49 -1.32 -20.18
C MET A 642 6.23 -0.64 -21.32
N ASP A 643 5.97 0.64 -21.56
CA ASP A 643 6.51 1.38 -22.69
C ASP A 643 7.06 2.76 -22.26
N ASN A 644 8.30 3.08 -22.63
CA ASN A 644 8.91 4.36 -22.26
C ASN A 644 8.92 4.58 -20.73
N CYS A 645 9.23 3.53 -19.97
CA CYS A 645 9.33 3.57 -18.52
C CYS A 645 10.79 3.58 -18.08
N ALA A 646 11.09 4.38 -17.05
CA ALA A 646 12.39 4.38 -16.37
C ALA A 646 12.22 3.79 -14.97
N VAL A 647 12.86 2.66 -14.69
CA VAL A 647 12.76 2.01 -13.38
C VAL A 647 14.15 1.92 -12.75
N ASN A 648 14.32 2.59 -11.61
CA ASN A 648 15.55 2.53 -10.82
C ASN A 648 15.23 1.87 -9.47
N SER A 649 15.88 0.75 -9.17
CA SER A 649 15.72 0.04 -7.91
C SER A 649 17.06 -0.43 -7.39
N GLN A 650 17.29 -0.32 -6.08
CA GLN A 650 18.53 -0.83 -5.48
C GLN A 650 18.69 -2.35 -5.61
N MET A 651 17.58 -3.11 -5.62
CA MET A 651 17.62 -4.57 -5.58
C MET A 651 16.86 -5.23 -6.74
N HIS A 652 15.53 -5.08 -6.79
CA HIS A 652 14.68 -5.71 -7.79
C HIS A 652 13.81 -4.67 -8.52
N VAL A 653 13.66 -4.80 -9.84
CA VAL A 653 12.66 -4.03 -10.59
C VAL A 653 11.29 -4.63 -10.37
N MET A 654 11.13 -5.92 -10.68
CA MET A 654 9.91 -6.70 -10.49
C MET A 654 10.24 -7.96 -9.68
N TYR A 655 9.67 -8.10 -8.49
CA TYR A 655 9.96 -9.24 -7.62
C TYR A 655 8.67 -9.99 -7.26
N ALA A 656 8.59 -11.25 -7.65
CA ALA A 656 7.44 -12.10 -7.37
C ALA A 656 7.72 -13.01 -6.16
N LEU A 657 6.95 -12.85 -5.09
CA LEU A 657 7.08 -13.67 -3.87
C LEU A 657 6.47 -15.05 -4.12
N SER A 658 7.32 -16.03 -4.39
CA SER A 658 6.91 -17.42 -4.68
C SER A 658 5.78 -17.54 -5.72
N SER A 659 5.75 -16.60 -6.68
CA SER A 659 4.63 -16.37 -7.58
C SER A 659 5.01 -16.60 -9.04
N ASP A 660 4.07 -17.12 -9.82
CA ASP A 660 4.27 -17.46 -11.24
C ASP A 660 3.86 -16.30 -12.16
N LEU A 661 4.51 -16.20 -13.32
CA LEU A 661 4.02 -15.45 -14.49
C LEU A 661 3.42 -16.42 -15.50
N ARG A 662 2.16 -16.20 -15.89
CA ARG A 662 1.48 -17.01 -16.93
C ARG A 662 0.90 -16.12 -18.01
N VAL A 663 1.39 -16.28 -19.23
CA VAL A 663 0.92 -15.57 -20.43
C VAL A 663 0.30 -16.59 -21.37
N GLY A 664 -1.02 -16.56 -21.53
CA GLY A 664 -1.76 -17.64 -22.20
C GLY A 664 -2.90 -17.18 -23.10
N SER A 665 -3.39 -18.10 -23.92
CA SER A 665 -4.52 -17.91 -24.85
C SER A 665 -4.37 -16.69 -25.77
N GLY A 666 -3.27 -16.61 -26.52
CA GLY A 666 -3.02 -15.53 -27.48
C GLY A 666 -2.77 -14.16 -26.85
N SER A 667 -2.21 -14.13 -25.64
CA SER A 667 -1.93 -12.89 -24.90
C SER A 667 -0.51 -12.36 -25.15
N VAL A 668 -0.26 -11.11 -24.74
CA VAL A 668 1.04 -10.44 -24.92
C VAL A 668 1.55 -9.87 -23.60
N PHE A 669 2.79 -10.19 -23.25
CA PHE A 669 3.57 -9.50 -22.23
C PHE A 669 4.74 -8.77 -22.90
N SER A 670 4.81 -7.46 -22.76
CA SER A 670 5.78 -6.63 -23.48
C SER A 670 6.45 -5.60 -22.59
N ILE A 671 7.77 -5.55 -22.66
CA ILE A 671 8.58 -4.45 -22.15
C ILE A 671 9.26 -3.82 -23.34
N GLN A 672 9.06 -2.52 -23.56
CA GLN A 672 9.65 -1.82 -24.69
C GLN A 672 10.07 -0.39 -24.39
N ASN A 673 11.03 0.12 -25.15
CA ASN A 673 11.53 1.50 -25.05
C ASN A 673 11.89 1.94 -23.62
N SER A 674 12.27 0.99 -22.76
CA SER A 674 12.38 1.22 -21.31
C SER A 674 13.83 1.20 -20.84
N LEU A 675 14.11 1.92 -19.76
CA LEU A 675 15.39 1.94 -19.08
C LEU A 675 15.26 1.33 -17.69
N TRP A 676 15.94 0.21 -17.45
CA TRP A 676 15.96 -0.42 -16.12
C TRP A 676 17.35 -0.37 -15.51
N SER A 677 17.42 0.06 -14.26
CA SER A 677 18.63 0.11 -13.44
C SER A 677 18.41 -0.67 -12.16
N ALA A 678 19.20 -1.72 -11.96
CA ALA A 678 19.22 -2.53 -10.73
C ALA A 678 20.65 -2.99 -10.43
N PRO A 679 21.46 -2.17 -9.73
CA PRO A 679 22.90 -2.36 -9.65
C PRO A 679 23.34 -3.44 -8.66
N SER A 680 22.41 -4.15 -8.01
CA SER A 680 22.72 -5.16 -6.98
C SER A 680 23.74 -6.17 -7.47
N THR A 681 24.88 -6.25 -6.77
CA THR A 681 25.94 -7.22 -7.03
C THR A 681 25.77 -8.50 -6.21
N GLU A 682 24.62 -8.69 -5.58
CA GLU A 682 24.33 -9.92 -4.85
C GLU A 682 24.01 -11.07 -5.80
N TYR A 683 24.54 -12.24 -5.47
CA TYR A 683 24.26 -13.47 -6.21
C TYR A 683 22.77 -13.84 -6.08
N ASP A 684 22.17 -14.37 -7.16
CA ASP A 684 20.74 -14.74 -7.23
C ASP A 684 19.74 -13.57 -7.07
N LYS A 685 20.19 -12.32 -7.29
CA LYS A 685 19.32 -11.13 -7.23
C LYS A 685 19.11 -10.54 -8.63
N GLY A 686 18.14 -11.09 -9.37
CA GLY A 686 17.73 -10.61 -10.69
C GLY A 686 16.83 -9.35 -10.64
N ALA A 687 16.74 -8.64 -11.75
CA ALA A 687 15.88 -7.46 -11.89
C ALA A 687 14.39 -7.85 -11.95
N CYS A 688 14.06 -8.89 -12.71
CA CYS A 688 12.72 -9.45 -12.84
C CYS A 688 12.73 -10.91 -12.37
N VAL A 689 12.10 -11.22 -11.24
CA VAL A 689 12.18 -12.56 -10.63
C VAL A 689 10.78 -13.15 -10.48
N PHE A 690 10.60 -14.36 -11.01
CA PHE A 690 9.40 -15.17 -10.83
C PHE A 690 9.77 -16.57 -10.36
N LYS A 691 8.81 -17.29 -9.75
CA LYS A 691 9.01 -18.71 -9.44
C LYS A 691 9.07 -19.50 -10.75
N ASP A 692 7.99 -19.51 -11.51
CA ASP A 692 7.90 -20.16 -12.82
C ASP A 692 7.35 -19.18 -13.87
N VAL A 693 7.88 -19.24 -15.09
CA VAL A 693 7.41 -18.44 -16.23
C VAL A 693 6.86 -19.39 -17.31
N VAL A 694 5.59 -19.19 -17.65
CA VAL A 694 4.88 -19.99 -18.66
C VAL A 694 4.30 -19.08 -19.74
N VAL A 695 4.63 -19.37 -21.00
CA VAL A 695 4.07 -18.71 -22.18
C VAL A 695 3.43 -19.79 -23.06
N ASP A 696 2.10 -19.81 -23.15
CA ASP A 696 1.34 -20.87 -23.82
C ASP A 696 0.21 -20.35 -24.73
N GLY A 697 -0.48 -21.26 -25.41
CA GLY A 697 -1.67 -20.96 -26.21
C GLY A 697 -1.43 -19.94 -27.33
N GLY A 698 -0.28 -19.98 -28.00
CA GLY A 698 0.08 -19.03 -29.06
C GLY A 698 0.27 -17.60 -28.55
N SER A 699 0.83 -17.44 -27.35
CA SER A 699 1.09 -16.13 -26.72
C SER A 699 2.50 -15.62 -27.00
N VAL A 700 2.75 -14.34 -26.69
CA VAL A 700 4.03 -13.69 -26.92
C VAL A 700 4.56 -13.03 -25.64
N MET A 701 5.84 -13.27 -25.35
CA MET A 701 6.61 -12.49 -24.38
C MET A 701 7.76 -11.79 -25.11
N GLN A 702 7.78 -10.46 -25.09
CA GLN A 702 8.79 -9.68 -25.83
C GLN A 702 9.46 -8.60 -24.98
N ILE A 703 10.76 -8.43 -25.22
CA ILE A 703 11.61 -7.37 -24.66
C ILE A 703 12.25 -6.65 -25.84
N VAL A 704 11.90 -5.37 -26.05
CA VAL A 704 12.22 -4.66 -27.30
C VAL A 704 12.79 -3.26 -27.06
N SER A 705 13.82 -2.86 -27.80
CA SER A 705 14.31 -1.47 -27.85
C SER A 705 14.61 -0.86 -26.46
N SER A 706 15.10 -1.67 -25.51
CA SER A 706 15.25 -1.27 -24.11
C SER A 706 16.71 -1.35 -23.65
N THR A 707 17.06 -0.55 -22.65
CA THR A 707 18.39 -0.52 -22.04
C THR A 707 18.32 -1.04 -20.61
N PHE A 708 19.18 -2.01 -20.30
CA PHE A 708 19.21 -2.67 -19.00
C PHE A 708 20.59 -2.52 -18.37
N ARG A 709 20.68 -1.83 -17.23
CA ARG A 709 21.89 -1.66 -16.41
C ARG A 709 21.73 -2.43 -15.11
N LEU A 710 22.07 -3.71 -15.15
CA LEU A 710 21.73 -4.66 -14.09
C LEU A 710 23.00 -5.31 -13.52
N GLY A 711 22.88 -5.82 -12.31
CA GLY A 711 23.92 -6.65 -11.71
C GLY A 711 23.89 -8.08 -12.25
N PHE A 712 23.01 -8.92 -11.70
CA PHE A 712 23.04 -10.36 -11.92
C PHE A 712 22.28 -10.84 -13.15
N ALA A 713 20.95 -10.67 -13.19
CA ALA A 713 20.10 -11.17 -14.28
C ALA A 713 18.98 -10.18 -14.67
N MET A 714 18.57 -10.15 -15.94
CA MET A 714 17.35 -9.43 -16.35
C MET A 714 16.09 -10.17 -15.92
N LEU A 715 15.92 -11.42 -16.37
CA LEU A 715 14.85 -12.32 -15.96
C LEU A 715 15.43 -13.50 -15.19
N MET A 716 14.84 -13.86 -14.06
CA MET A 716 15.21 -15.02 -13.26
C MET A 716 13.97 -15.86 -12.94
N ALA A 717 14.07 -17.17 -13.16
CA ALA A 717 13.00 -18.13 -12.86
C ALA A 717 13.55 -19.53 -12.51
N ASN A 718 12.77 -20.34 -11.80
CA ASN A 718 13.10 -21.75 -11.61
C ASN A 718 12.92 -22.54 -12.91
N THR A 719 11.80 -22.29 -13.60
CA THR A 719 11.49 -22.88 -14.90
C THR A 719 10.99 -21.84 -15.89
N LEU A 720 11.32 -22.05 -17.17
CA LEU A 720 10.85 -21.28 -18.31
C LEU A 720 10.24 -22.24 -19.33
N THR A 721 8.93 -22.16 -19.51
CA THR A 721 8.18 -23.02 -20.43
C THR A 721 7.51 -22.20 -21.51
N VAL A 722 7.79 -22.52 -22.78
CA VAL A 722 7.19 -21.87 -23.95
C VAL A 722 6.59 -22.95 -24.86
N THR A 723 5.26 -23.01 -24.96
CA THR A 723 4.52 -24.12 -25.59
C THR A 723 3.41 -23.63 -26.52
N ASP A 724 2.78 -24.56 -27.24
CA ASP A 724 1.62 -24.30 -28.12
C ASP A 724 1.84 -23.19 -29.17
N GLY A 725 3.01 -23.20 -29.82
CA GLY A 725 3.34 -22.21 -30.87
C GLY A 725 3.56 -20.79 -30.35
N SER A 726 3.94 -20.64 -29.09
CA SER A 726 4.23 -19.35 -28.46
C SER A 726 5.61 -18.80 -28.84
N TRP A 727 5.83 -17.51 -28.57
CA TRP A 727 7.03 -16.80 -29.03
C TRP A 727 7.68 -15.96 -27.93
N LEU A 728 8.97 -16.20 -27.68
CA LEU A 728 9.82 -15.41 -26.78
C LEU A 728 10.79 -14.57 -27.61
N VAL A 729 10.85 -13.26 -27.37
CA VAL A 729 11.62 -12.32 -28.23
C VAL A 729 12.47 -11.36 -27.42
N HIS A 730 13.74 -11.23 -27.79
CA HIS A 730 14.62 -10.15 -27.36
C HIS A 730 15.13 -9.42 -28.61
N ARG A 731 14.74 -8.16 -28.78
CA ARG A 731 15.04 -7.37 -29.98
C ARG A 731 15.57 -5.97 -29.68
N ASN A 732 16.63 -5.53 -30.36
CA ASN A 732 17.13 -4.15 -30.31
C ASN A 732 17.49 -3.65 -28.88
N ASN A 733 17.91 -4.54 -27.97
CA ASN A 733 18.20 -4.16 -26.60
C ASN A 733 19.69 -3.94 -26.35
N GLU A 734 20.00 -3.09 -25.37
CA GLU A 734 21.33 -2.99 -24.76
C GLU A 734 21.28 -3.63 -23.36
N PHE A 735 21.95 -4.76 -23.20
CA PHE A 735 22.07 -5.49 -21.94
C PHE A 735 23.44 -5.24 -21.33
N ARG A 736 23.47 -4.62 -20.14
CA ARG A 736 24.63 -4.58 -19.24
C ARG A 736 24.30 -5.42 -18.02
N THR A 737 24.60 -6.72 -18.06
CA THR A 737 24.19 -7.71 -17.05
C THR A 737 25.04 -8.97 -17.19
N ALA A 738 25.15 -9.79 -16.14
CA ALA A 738 25.83 -11.08 -16.25
C ALA A 738 24.99 -12.09 -17.06
N TYR A 739 23.69 -12.16 -16.79
CA TYR A 739 22.74 -13.01 -17.51
C TYR A 739 21.53 -12.20 -18.02
N VAL A 740 21.01 -12.51 -19.20
CA VAL A 740 19.70 -11.97 -19.63
C VAL A 740 18.57 -12.85 -19.07
N VAL A 741 18.67 -14.17 -19.21
CA VAL A 741 17.69 -15.12 -18.67
C VAL A 741 18.42 -16.12 -17.76
N TYR A 742 18.24 -16.02 -16.46
CA TYR A 742 18.81 -16.97 -15.50
C TYR A 742 17.76 -17.99 -15.06
N VAL A 743 18.00 -19.25 -15.41
CA VAL A 743 17.14 -20.38 -15.03
C VAL A 743 17.86 -21.22 -13.97
N VAL A 744 17.21 -21.41 -12.83
CA VAL A 744 17.83 -22.06 -11.66
C VAL A 744 17.96 -23.58 -11.86
N MET A 745 16.93 -24.22 -12.43
CA MET A 745 16.95 -25.66 -12.67
C MET A 745 17.67 -25.99 -13.98
N GLU A 746 18.63 -26.92 -13.93
CA GLU A 746 19.38 -27.36 -15.12
C GLU A 746 18.46 -27.87 -16.24
N ASN A 747 17.36 -28.55 -15.91
CA ASN A 747 16.35 -29.01 -16.89
C ASN A 747 15.11 -28.10 -16.93
N GLY A 748 15.26 -26.84 -16.51
CA GLY A 748 14.14 -25.91 -16.29
C GLY A 748 13.62 -25.21 -17.55
N VAL A 749 14.28 -25.35 -18.70
CA VAL A 749 13.87 -24.71 -19.96
C VAL A 749 13.21 -25.71 -20.89
N ALA A 750 11.96 -25.44 -21.27
CA ALA A 750 11.19 -26.30 -22.16
C ALA A 750 10.51 -25.50 -23.29
N PHE A 751 10.89 -25.79 -24.54
CA PHE A 751 10.21 -25.31 -25.74
C PHE A 751 9.54 -26.49 -26.45
N ARG A 752 8.22 -26.40 -26.68
CA ARG A 752 7.43 -27.44 -27.35
C ARG A 752 6.54 -26.88 -28.45
N ASP A 753 5.95 -27.76 -29.26
CA ASP A 753 4.88 -27.44 -30.20
C ASP A 753 5.23 -26.33 -31.20
N ARG A 754 6.48 -26.36 -31.69
CA ARG A 754 7.05 -25.36 -32.61
C ARG A 754 7.10 -23.93 -32.05
N SER A 755 7.19 -23.79 -30.73
CA SER A 755 7.45 -22.51 -30.08
C SER A 755 8.86 -22.02 -30.38
N VAL A 756 9.03 -20.70 -30.44
CA VAL A 756 10.25 -20.05 -30.97
C VAL A 756 10.86 -19.10 -29.94
N TRP A 757 12.19 -19.06 -29.90
CA TRP A 757 12.96 -18.02 -29.22
C TRP A 757 13.78 -17.21 -30.25
N SER A 758 13.50 -15.91 -30.37
CA SER A 758 14.23 -15.02 -31.27
C SER A 758 15.10 -14.04 -30.49
N ILE A 759 16.39 -13.97 -30.84
CA ILE A 759 17.40 -13.08 -30.26
C ILE A 759 17.99 -12.25 -31.40
N ILE A 760 17.63 -10.96 -31.48
CA ILE A 760 17.82 -10.16 -32.69
C ILE A 760 18.39 -8.76 -32.36
N HIS A 761 19.49 -8.35 -32.98
CA HIS A 761 20.04 -6.98 -32.87
C HIS A 761 20.27 -6.52 -31.42
N ASN A 762 20.67 -7.41 -30.52
CA ASN A 762 20.98 -7.04 -29.14
C ASN A 762 22.48 -6.82 -28.95
N ASN A 763 22.82 -5.89 -28.06
CA ASN A 763 24.18 -5.66 -27.60
C ASN A 763 24.33 -6.13 -26.15
N PHE A 764 25.29 -7.02 -25.91
CA PHE A 764 25.58 -7.60 -24.59
C PHE A 764 26.94 -7.12 -24.08
N THR A 765 26.94 -6.47 -22.92
CA THR A 765 28.13 -5.92 -22.27
C THR A 765 28.14 -6.23 -20.78
N TYR A 766 29.28 -5.96 -20.12
CA TYR A 766 29.48 -6.28 -18.71
C TYR A 766 28.52 -5.52 -17.80
N GLY A 767 27.85 -6.26 -16.91
CA GLY A 767 27.06 -5.73 -15.81
C GLY A 767 27.90 -5.38 -14.59
N LEU A 768 27.25 -4.88 -13.54
CA LEU A 768 27.92 -4.48 -12.30
C LEU A 768 28.35 -5.66 -11.43
N TYR A 769 27.68 -6.81 -11.55
CA TYR A 769 28.01 -8.03 -10.80
C TYR A 769 29.34 -8.65 -11.22
N SER A 770 29.63 -8.65 -12.53
CA SER A 770 30.79 -9.34 -13.09
C SER A 770 31.35 -8.60 -14.29
N SER A 771 32.65 -8.31 -14.22
CA SER A 771 33.44 -7.79 -15.35
C SER A 771 33.92 -8.88 -16.31
N THR A 772 33.47 -10.14 -16.14
CA THR A 772 33.92 -11.28 -16.95
C THR A 772 32.78 -12.08 -17.57
N ILE A 773 31.62 -12.14 -16.91
CA ILE A 773 30.47 -12.93 -17.34
C ILE A 773 29.52 -12.03 -18.16
N VAL A 774 29.23 -12.45 -19.39
CA VAL A 774 28.21 -11.88 -20.27
C VAL A 774 27.57 -13.05 -21.01
N SER A 775 26.34 -13.41 -20.63
CA SER A 775 25.64 -14.57 -21.17
C SER A 775 24.17 -14.25 -21.45
N MET A 776 23.61 -14.87 -22.49
CA MET A 776 22.17 -14.84 -22.70
C MET A 776 21.47 -15.66 -21.62
N THR A 777 22.03 -16.81 -21.24
CA THR A 777 21.39 -17.74 -20.31
C THR A 777 22.36 -18.43 -19.35
N SER A 778 21.84 -18.90 -18.21
CA SER A 778 22.55 -19.84 -17.31
C SER A 778 22.75 -21.21 -17.98
N ASN A 779 23.53 -22.10 -17.36
CA ASN A 779 23.69 -23.47 -17.86
C ASN A 779 22.39 -24.26 -17.71
N TRP A 780 21.86 -24.76 -18.82
CA TRP A 780 20.70 -25.64 -18.84
C TRP A 780 20.82 -26.69 -19.96
N SER A 781 20.14 -27.81 -19.75
CA SER A 781 19.96 -28.89 -20.71
C SER A 781 18.47 -29.05 -21.03
N PRO A 782 18.06 -29.00 -22.31
CA PRO A 782 16.66 -29.26 -22.66
C PRO A 782 16.26 -30.67 -22.21
N PRO A 783 15.05 -30.88 -21.65
CA PRO A 783 14.49 -32.20 -21.46
C PRO A 783 14.54 -33.03 -22.75
N SER A 784 14.70 -34.36 -22.64
CA SER A 784 14.97 -35.23 -23.80
C SER A 784 13.90 -35.21 -24.89
N ASP A 785 12.66 -34.87 -24.53
CA ASP A 785 11.48 -34.70 -25.38
C ASP A 785 11.38 -33.32 -26.05
N THR A 786 12.24 -32.36 -25.68
CA THR A 786 12.19 -30.98 -26.20
C THR A 786 13.24 -30.73 -27.27
N ARG A 787 12.88 -29.90 -28.26
CA ARG A 787 13.78 -29.44 -29.34
C ARG A 787 13.51 -27.96 -29.58
N PRO A 788 14.20 -27.05 -28.84
CA PRO A 788 13.95 -25.62 -28.95
C PRO A 788 14.29 -25.12 -30.35
N ILE A 789 13.46 -24.21 -30.88
CA ILE A 789 13.73 -23.49 -32.13
C ILE A 789 14.24 -22.10 -31.75
N ILE A 790 15.54 -21.87 -31.91
CA ILE A 790 16.20 -20.62 -31.51
C ILE A 790 16.80 -19.93 -32.75
N TYR A 791 16.51 -18.64 -32.91
CA TYR A 791 17.10 -17.80 -33.96
C TYR A 791 18.01 -16.73 -33.35
N GLY A 792 19.21 -16.62 -33.90
CA GLY A 792 20.17 -15.56 -33.57
C GLY A 792 20.45 -14.70 -34.79
N VAL A 793 20.21 -13.39 -34.71
CA VAL A 793 20.38 -12.46 -35.85
C VAL A 793 21.10 -11.20 -35.40
N CYS A 794 22.26 -10.93 -35.97
CA CYS A 794 22.98 -9.67 -35.81
C CYS A 794 23.18 -9.20 -34.35
N ASN A 795 23.55 -10.11 -33.45
CA ASN A 795 23.83 -9.75 -32.05
C ASN A 795 25.31 -9.43 -31.87
N GLU A 796 25.61 -8.57 -30.90
CA GLU A 796 26.96 -8.16 -30.52
C GLU A 796 27.21 -8.50 -29.05
N ALA A 797 28.34 -9.14 -28.74
CA ALA A 797 28.77 -9.40 -27.38
C ALA A 797 30.17 -8.85 -27.17
N ARG A 798 30.37 -8.07 -26.10
CA ARG A 798 31.68 -7.53 -25.71
C ARG A 798 32.37 -6.73 -26.83
N GLY A 799 31.59 -5.95 -27.60
CA GLY A 799 32.12 -5.13 -28.68
C GLY A 799 32.37 -5.88 -29.99
N SER A 800 31.94 -7.15 -30.11
CA SER A 800 32.19 -8.01 -31.27
C SER A 800 30.93 -8.75 -31.72
N PRO A 801 30.70 -8.93 -33.03
CA PRO A 801 29.58 -9.73 -33.53
C PRO A 801 29.61 -11.16 -32.99
N VAL A 802 28.47 -11.69 -32.57
CA VAL A 802 28.33 -13.06 -32.06
C VAL A 802 28.32 -14.04 -33.23
N THR A 803 29.33 -14.91 -33.28
CA THR A 803 29.43 -15.97 -34.29
C THR A 803 29.13 -17.35 -33.72
N ASP A 804 29.40 -17.57 -32.43
CA ASP A 804 29.14 -18.83 -31.75
C ASP A 804 28.30 -18.58 -30.50
N TYR A 805 26.97 -18.78 -30.59
CA TYR A 805 26.06 -18.55 -29.47
C TYR A 805 26.30 -19.50 -28.29
N GLY A 806 26.94 -20.65 -28.50
CA GLY A 806 27.30 -21.59 -27.44
C GLY A 806 28.44 -21.07 -26.59
N VAL A 807 29.49 -20.54 -27.22
CA VAL A 807 30.69 -20.01 -26.53
C VAL A 807 30.49 -18.56 -26.06
N ASP A 808 29.89 -17.72 -26.91
CA ASP A 808 29.86 -16.27 -26.68
C ASP A 808 28.72 -15.85 -25.74
N LEU A 809 27.60 -16.59 -25.74
CA LEU A 809 26.38 -16.26 -25.01
C LEU A 809 25.82 -17.41 -24.16
N ASN A 810 26.52 -18.55 -24.08
CA ASN A 810 26.18 -19.70 -23.25
C ASN A 810 24.83 -20.35 -23.61
N ILE A 811 24.45 -20.38 -24.89
CA ILE A 811 23.25 -21.09 -25.35
C ILE A 811 23.63 -22.52 -25.73
N GLY A 812 23.44 -23.47 -24.81
CA GLY A 812 23.81 -24.89 -25.03
C GLY A 812 22.98 -25.64 -26.08
N ALA A 813 21.83 -25.08 -26.49
CA ALA A 813 20.99 -25.63 -27.55
C ALA A 813 21.38 -25.09 -28.95
N PRO A 814 21.17 -25.86 -30.03
CA PRO A 814 21.48 -25.38 -31.38
C PRO A 814 20.73 -24.09 -31.75
N VAL A 815 21.47 -23.09 -32.23
CA VAL A 815 20.92 -21.80 -32.69
C VAL A 815 21.01 -21.70 -34.20
N VAL A 816 19.91 -21.32 -34.86
CA VAL A 816 19.91 -20.97 -36.29
C VAL A 816 20.41 -19.53 -36.42
N VAL A 817 21.67 -19.38 -36.81
CA VAL A 817 22.31 -18.08 -37.00
C VAL A 817 21.98 -17.54 -38.39
N LEU A 818 21.44 -16.31 -38.46
CA LEU A 818 21.19 -15.59 -39.71
C LEU A 818 22.12 -14.37 -39.81
N ASP A 819 22.59 -14.08 -41.02
CA ASP A 819 23.40 -12.89 -41.30
C ASP A 819 22.62 -11.60 -41.00
N CYS A 820 23.34 -10.53 -40.65
CA CYS A 820 22.74 -9.20 -40.51
C CYS A 820 22.03 -8.81 -41.82
N GLY A 821 20.75 -8.44 -41.74
CA GLY A 821 19.91 -8.12 -42.89
C GLY A 821 19.19 -9.33 -43.53
N ALA A 822 19.52 -10.56 -43.14
CA ALA A 822 18.74 -11.74 -43.50
C ALA A 822 17.61 -11.98 -42.47
N CYS A 823 16.46 -12.42 -42.96
CA CYS A 823 15.30 -12.71 -42.13
C CYS A 823 14.51 -13.90 -42.67
N THR A 824 13.78 -14.53 -41.77
CA THR A 824 12.76 -15.53 -42.09
C THR A 824 11.50 -15.16 -41.35
N MET A 825 10.33 -15.58 -41.84
CA MET A 825 9.06 -15.28 -41.16
C MET A 825 9.09 -15.66 -39.68
N ASN A 826 9.60 -16.85 -39.35
CA ASN A 826 9.64 -17.34 -37.97
C ASN A 826 10.68 -16.65 -37.09
N SER A 827 11.69 -15.99 -37.67
CA SER A 827 12.70 -15.29 -36.89
C SER A 827 12.24 -13.89 -36.49
N VAL A 828 11.59 -13.15 -37.40
CA VAL A 828 11.25 -11.73 -37.18
C VAL A 828 9.76 -11.45 -36.92
N CYS A 829 8.85 -12.40 -37.17
CA CYS A 829 7.41 -12.20 -37.02
C CYS A 829 6.78 -13.27 -36.12
N PHE A 830 5.62 -12.94 -35.54
CA PHE A 830 4.78 -13.96 -34.93
C PHE A 830 4.09 -14.80 -36.01
N ALA A 831 4.65 -15.98 -36.29
CA ALA A 831 4.30 -16.80 -37.45
C ALA A 831 2.79 -17.11 -37.56
N ALA A 832 2.13 -17.42 -36.44
CA ALA A 832 0.71 -17.80 -36.43
C ALA A 832 -0.24 -16.68 -36.90
N ARG A 833 0.21 -15.43 -36.92
CA ARG A 833 -0.57 -14.26 -37.34
C ARG A 833 0.09 -13.51 -38.51
N THR A 834 1.06 -14.12 -39.17
CA THR A 834 1.77 -13.51 -40.32
C THR A 834 1.36 -14.22 -41.61
N SER A 835 0.98 -13.44 -42.64
CA SER A 835 0.58 -13.97 -43.94
C SER A 835 1.75 -14.12 -44.91
N SER A 836 2.68 -13.15 -44.88
CA SER A 836 3.88 -13.11 -45.72
C SER A 836 4.90 -12.15 -45.10
N ILE A 837 6.12 -12.11 -45.66
CA ILE A 837 7.13 -11.12 -45.32
C ILE A 837 7.52 -10.33 -46.58
N SER A 838 7.79 -9.04 -46.42
CA SER A 838 8.26 -8.16 -47.50
C SER A 838 9.43 -7.35 -46.99
N GLY A 839 10.64 -7.54 -47.54
CA GLY A 839 11.82 -6.79 -47.09
C GLY A 839 12.13 -6.93 -45.60
N CYS A 840 11.86 -8.09 -45.00
CA CYS A 840 11.94 -8.36 -43.55
C CYS A 840 10.88 -7.69 -42.65
N GLU A 841 9.90 -7.01 -43.25
CA GLU A 841 8.71 -6.52 -42.56
C GLU A 841 7.61 -7.59 -42.60
N CYS A 842 6.84 -7.67 -41.51
CA CYS A 842 5.78 -8.66 -41.34
C CYS A 842 4.47 -8.14 -41.95
N VAL A 843 3.85 -8.93 -42.83
CA VAL A 843 2.52 -8.63 -43.35
C VAL A 843 1.49 -9.46 -42.57
N CYS A 844 0.71 -8.81 -41.71
CA CYS A 844 -0.17 -9.51 -40.79
C CYS A 844 -1.38 -10.14 -41.47
N ALA A 845 -1.73 -11.35 -41.02
CA ALA A 845 -3.01 -11.99 -41.29
C ALA A 845 -4.10 -11.41 -40.37
N ALA A 846 -5.36 -11.78 -40.60
CA ALA A 846 -6.47 -11.33 -39.77
C ALA A 846 -6.25 -11.68 -38.28
N GLY A 847 -6.40 -10.67 -37.42
CA GLY A 847 -6.17 -10.77 -35.99
C GLY A 847 -4.70 -10.72 -35.56
N GLY A 848 -3.78 -10.36 -36.45
CA GLY A 848 -2.42 -9.93 -36.09
C GLY A 848 -2.31 -8.42 -35.95
N TYR A 849 -1.56 -7.94 -34.95
CA TYR A 849 -1.47 -6.51 -34.61
C TYR A 849 -0.02 -6.02 -34.54
N GLY A 850 0.21 -4.77 -34.98
CA GLY A 850 1.53 -4.12 -34.97
C GLY A 850 2.53 -4.71 -35.96
N ASP A 851 3.76 -4.18 -35.95
CA ASP A 851 4.80 -4.49 -36.95
C ASP A 851 5.31 -5.93 -36.92
N THR A 852 5.04 -6.67 -35.84
CA THR A 852 5.42 -8.07 -35.66
C THR A 852 4.25 -9.03 -35.63
N CYS A 853 3.04 -8.54 -35.93
CA CYS A 853 1.81 -9.32 -36.01
C CYS A 853 1.44 -10.06 -34.72
N LEU A 854 1.52 -9.38 -33.58
CA LEU A 854 1.20 -9.92 -32.26
C LEU A 854 -0.25 -10.44 -32.18
N PRO A 855 -0.55 -11.43 -31.31
CA PRO A 855 -1.87 -12.07 -31.22
C PRO A 855 -2.94 -11.23 -30.51
N ALA A 856 -2.56 -10.14 -29.83
CA ALA A 856 -3.47 -9.23 -29.14
C ALA A 856 -3.22 -7.78 -29.56
N ALA A 857 -4.28 -6.96 -29.52
CA ALA A 857 -4.24 -5.58 -29.97
C ALA A 857 -3.25 -4.72 -29.16
N VAL A 858 -2.26 -4.15 -29.86
CA VAL A 858 -1.34 -3.18 -29.29
C VAL A 858 -2.13 -1.90 -28.96
N PRO A 859 -1.94 -1.27 -27.79
CA PRO A 859 -2.64 -0.04 -27.43
C PRO A 859 -2.37 1.11 -28.44
N ASP A 860 -3.44 1.76 -28.92
CA ASP A 860 -3.35 2.95 -29.77
C ASP A 860 -2.77 4.15 -28.98
N GLY A 861 -1.91 4.96 -29.60
CA GLY A 861 -1.32 6.16 -28.97
C GLY A 861 0.03 5.94 -28.26
N LEU A 862 0.63 4.76 -28.42
CA LEU A 862 2.04 4.49 -28.09
C LEU A 862 2.98 4.93 -29.24
N GLU A 863 2.80 6.15 -29.76
CA GLU A 863 3.78 6.71 -30.70
C GLU A 863 5.16 6.74 -30.00
N PRO A 864 6.25 6.38 -30.70
CA PRO A 864 7.59 6.64 -30.21
C PRO A 864 7.77 8.15 -30.18
N LEU A 865 7.44 8.75 -29.05
CA LEU A 865 8.04 10.03 -28.70
C LEU A 865 9.51 9.76 -28.44
N PRO A 866 10.42 10.67 -28.83
CA PRO A 866 11.83 10.53 -28.50
C PRO A 866 11.96 10.20 -27.02
N LEU A 867 12.95 9.37 -26.64
CA LEU A 867 13.51 9.42 -25.28
C LEU A 867 13.45 10.87 -24.84
N PRO A 868 12.87 11.20 -23.66
CA PRO A 868 12.64 12.59 -23.28
C PRO A 868 13.91 13.35 -23.61
N ASP A 869 13.82 14.24 -24.60
CA ASP A 869 14.96 15.04 -25.00
C ASP A 869 15.50 15.64 -23.70
N ALA A 870 16.82 15.71 -23.61
CA ALA A 870 17.57 16.30 -22.52
C ALA A 870 17.32 17.83 -22.39
N ASN A 871 16.07 18.25 -22.60
CA ASN A 871 15.52 19.57 -22.61
C ASN A 871 14.24 19.67 -21.74
N ASN A 872 14.00 18.70 -20.84
CA ASN A 872 13.28 19.00 -19.59
C ASN A 872 14.16 19.98 -18.80
N THR A 873 13.98 21.25 -19.13
CA THR A 873 14.68 22.43 -18.64
C THR A 873 14.22 22.83 -17.24
N GLU A 874 13.15 22.22 -16.73
CA GLU A 874 12.61 22.51 -15.41
C GLU A 874 12.99 21.42 -14.39
N VAL A 875 13.81 21.82 -13.41
CA VAL A 875 13.93 21.11 -12.14
C VAL A 875 12.56 21.20 -11.46
N ARG A 876 11.75 20.13 -11.52
CA ARG A 876 10.44 20.09 -10.87
C ARG A 876 10.63 20.15 -9.35
N CYS A 877 9.96 21.10 -8.71
CA CYS A 877 10.08 21.34 -7.28
C CYS A 877 9.20 20.36 -6.47
N VAL A 878 9.74 19.86 -5.37
CA VAL A 878 8.97 19.16 -4.34
C VAL A 878 8.32 20.20 -3.45
N HIS A 879 6.99 20.16 -3.34
CA HIS A 879 6.21 21.09 -2.54
C HIS A 879 5.65 20.40 -1.30
N GLY A 880 5.89 20.97 -0.11
CA GLY A 880 5.27 20.53 1.13
C GLY A 880 5.80 19.21 1.70
N GLY A 881 5.38 18.89 2.92
CA GLY A 881 5.64 17.60 3.57
C GLY A 881 6.93 17.54 4.39
N SER A 882 7.31 16.31 4.78
CA SER A 882 8.48 16.04 5.61
C SER A 882 9.42 15.01 4.98
N ILE A 883 10.74 15.26 5.05
CA ILE A 883 11.79 14.42 4.46
C ILE A 883 12.84 14.05 5.52
N GLY A 884 13.02 12.76 5.76
CA GLY A 884 14.03 12.24 6.71
C GLY A 884 15.36 11.83 6.08
N SER A 885 15.43 11.66 4.77
CA SER A 885 16.67 11.35 4.05
C SER A 885 16.56 11.71 2.56
N LEU A 886 17.68 12.08 1.96
CA LEU A 886 17.82 12.26 0.53
C LEU A 886 18.76 11.17 0.00
N ASP A 887 18.26 10.35 -0.92
CA ASP A 887 19.06 9.34 -1.59
C ASP A 887 19.94 9.97 -2.66
N VAL A 888 20.95 9.22 -3.08
CA VAL A 888 21.85 9.58 -4.16
C VAL A 888 21.04 9.93 -5.42
N PRO A 889 21.17 11.16 -5.95
CA PRO A 889 20.45 11.58 -7.15
C PRO A 889 20.89 10.77 -8.38
N ASP A 890 19.94 10.47 -9.27
CA ASP A 890 20.19 9.65 -10.45
C ASP A 890 21.27 10.27 -11.37
N PRO A 891 22.06 9.45 -12.10
CA PRO A 891 22.90 9.94 -13.19
C PRO A 891 22.04 10.71 -14.23
N GLY A 892 22.29 12.01 -14.39
CA GLY A 892 21.56 12.89 -15.33
C GLY A 892 20.61 13.91 -14.68
N VAL A 893 20.43 13.91 -13.36
CA VAL A 893 19.66 14.95 -12.64
C VAL A 893 20.38 16.30 -12.71
N ARG A 894 19.72 17.33 -13.26
CA ARG A 894 20.27 18.69 -13.46
C ARG A 894 20.11 19.63 -12.26
N GLY A 895 19.44 19.18 -11.21
CA GLY A 895 19.23 20.00 -10.02
C GLY A 895 18.22 19.41 -9.04
N LEU A 896 18.13 20.03 -7.87
CA LEU A 896 17.18 19.72 -6.81
C LEU A 896 16.37 20.98 -6.48
N CYS A 897 15.05 20.86 -6.28
CA CYS A 897 14.23 21.98 -5.85
C CYS A 897 13.24 21.53 -4.76
N PHE A 898 13.26 22.23 -3.62
CA PHE A 898 12.37 22.00 -2.48
C PHE A 898 11.71 23.31 -2.06
N VAL A 899 10.38 23.28 -1.88
CA VAL A 899 9.56 24.43 -1.50
C VAL A 899 8.66 24.03 -0.34
N ASN A 900 8.76 24.73 0.80
CA ASN A 900 7.92 24.50 1.98
C ASN A 900 8.04 23.08 2.58
N VAL A 901 9.25 22.52 2.58
CA VAL A 901 9.55 21.15 3.05
C VAL A 901 10.19 21.18 4.44
N THR A 902 9.79 20.26 5.32
CA THR A 902 10.38 20.07 6.66
C THR A 902 11.32 18.87 6.70
N PHE A 903 12.62 19.11 6.77
CA PHE A 903 13.62 18.03 6.89
C PHE A 903 13.71 17.57 8.35
N THR A 904 13.53 16.26 8.60
CA THR A 904 13.55 15.68 9.95
C THR A 904 14.90 15.08 10.34
N ALA A 905 15.88 15.10 9.43
CA ALA A 905 17.26 14.72 9.71
C ALA A 905 18.25 15.62 8.95
N ALA A 906 19.51 15.60 9.36
CA ALA A 906 20.57 16.30 8.67
C ALA A 906 20.82 15.69 7.28
N ILE A 907 20.87 16.55 6.27
CA ILE A 907 21.03 16.17 4.87
C ILE A 907 22.48 16.33 4.44
N VAL A 908 23.01 15.35 3.71
CA VAL A 908 24.31 15.44 3.04
C VAL A 908 24.10 15.32 1.53
N LEU A 909 24.45 16.39 0.80
CA LEU A 909 24.47 16.46 -0.64
C LEU A 909 25.91 16.32 -1.12
N ASP A 910 26.28 15.11 -1.53
CA ASP A 910 27.60 14.85 -2.11
C ASP A 910 27.55 14.99 -3.64
N LEU A 911 28.18 16.06 -4.15
CA LEU A 911 28.16 16.39 -5.57
C LEU A 911 28.97 15.42 -6.43
N SER A 912 29.71 14.47 -5.84
CA SER A 912 30.45 13.45 -6.60
C SER A 912 29.55 12.41 -7.24
N TYR A 913 28.31 12.28 -6.77
CA TYR A 913 27.32 11.37 -7.34
C TYR A 913 26.56 11.93 -8.54
N PHE A 914 26.67 13.23 -8.83
CA PHE A 914 26.03 13.84 -9.99
C PHE A 914 26.94 13.71 -11.22
N ASP A 915 26.48 13.00 -12.25
CA ASP A 915 27.22 12.79 -13.50
C ASP A 915 27.11 14.04 -14.41
N ALA A 916 27.90 15.08 -14.14
CA ALA A 916 27.80 16.38 -14.82
C ALA A 916 29.16 17.08 -15.08
N PRO A 917 30.11 16.49 -15.83
CA PRO A 917 31.43 17.09 -16.05
C PRO A 917 31.42 18.38 -16.91
N GLN A 918 30.32 18.76 -17.56
CA GLN A 918 30.22 19.98 -18.40
C GLN A 918 28.96 20.85 -18.17
N GLN A 919 28.12 20.59 -17.16
CA GLN A 919 26.82 21.26 -16.97
C GLN A 919 26.67 21.88 -15.57
N THR A 920 25.87 22.96 -15.44
CA THR A 920 25.57 23.62 -14.15
C THR A 920 24.49 22.86 -13.39
N LEU A 921 24.77 22.48 -12.14
CA LEU A 921 23.80 21.87 -11.23
C LEU A 921 23.03 22.95 -10.44
N ASN A 922 21.69 22.95 -10.46
CA ASN A 922 20.87 23.93 -9.71
C ASN A 922 20.24 23.31 -8.46
N ILE A 923 20.58 23.79 -7.26
CA ILE A 923 19.99 23.34 -5.99
C ILE A 923 19.23 24.51 -5.36
N THR A 924 17.93 24.35 -5.12
CA THR A 924 17.06 25.40 -4.54
C THR A 924 16.31 24.87 -3.31
N LEU A 925 16.43 25.58 -2.20
CA LEU A 925 15.67 25.39 -0.97
C LEU A 925 14.94 26.69 -0.64
N LEU A 926 13.61 26.67 -0.73
CA LEU A 926 12.76 27.83 -0.50
C LEU A 926 11.78 27.55 0.64
N GLN A 927 11.78 28.38 1.68
CA GLN A 927 10.88 28.22 2.83
C GLN A 927 10.98 26.85 3.51
N CYS A 928 12.19 26.27 3.55
CA CYS A 928 12.40 24.96 4.15
C CYS A 928 12.76 25.06 5.64
N VAL A 929 12.39 24.04 6.40
CA VAL A 929 12.84 23.83 7.78
C VAL A 929 13.94 22.76 7.77
N LEU A 930 15.15 23.09 8.22
CA LEU A 930 16.35 22.26 8.08
C LEU A 930 16.81 21.74 9.45
N MET A 931 17.05 20.43 9.58
CA MET A 931 17.75 19.82 10.73
C MET A 931 19.29 19.78 10.57
N GLY A 932 19.79 20.35 9.47
CA GLY A 932 21.20 20.39 9.08
C GLY A 932 21.38 20.12 7.58
N LEU A 933 22.33 20.80 6.93
CA LEU A 933 22.61 20.61 5.50
C LEU A 933 24.11 20.70 5.23
N SER A 934 24.67 19.66 4.62
CA SER A 934 26.06 19.61 4.17
C SER A 934 26.12 19.46 2.65
N VAL A 935 26.80 20.36 1.94
CA VAL A 935 27.04 20.28 0.49
C VAL A 935 28.52 20.05 0.23
N ARG A 936 28.85 18.89 -0.36
CA ARG A 936 30.23 18.48 -0.67
C ARG A 936 30.53 18.64 -2.15
N GLY A 937 31.40 19.59 -2.51
CA GLY A 937 31.82 19.87 -3.87
C GLY A 937 32.73 18.81 -4.48
N SER A 938 32.50 18.47 -5.75
CA SER A 938 33.23 17.47 -6.55
C SER A 938 34.09 18.06 -7.68
N GLY A 939 34.11 19.39 -7.83
CA GLY A 939 34.70 20.11 -8.97
C GLY A 939 33.69 20.45 -10.08
N ALA A 940 32.44 20.01 -9.97
CA ALA A 940 31.36 20.39 -10.88
C ALA A 940 30.89 21.84 -10.66
N ARG A 941 30.33 22.47 -11.70
CA ARG A 941 29.73 23.81 -11.61
C ARG A 941 28.34 23.73 -10.95
N VAL A 942 28.10 24.50 -9.90
CA VAL A 942 26.83 24.45 -9.13
C VAL A 942 26.28 25.84 -8.80
N HIS A 943 24.95 25.99 -8.79
CA HIS A 943 24.23 27.11 -8.19
C HIS A 943 23.40 26.61 -7.01
N VAL A 944 23.74 27.00 -5.79
CA VAL A 944 23.01 26.65 -4.57
C VAL A 944 22.27 27.88 -4.03
N ASN A 945 20.95 27.81 -3.93
CA ASN A 945 20.08 28.86 -3.42
C ASN A 945 19.35 28.37 -2.16
N VAL A 946 19.65 28.98 -1.01
CA VAL A 946 18.93 28.78 0.25
C VAL A 946 18.21 30.09 0.60
N VAL A 947 16.89 30.10 0.46
CA VAL A 947 16.10 31.34 0.50
C VAL A 947 14.93 31.22 1.47
N PHE A 948 14.76 32.21 2.35
CA PHE A 948 13.68 32.27 3.36
C PHE A 948 13.54 30.98 4.20
N SER A 949 14.64 30.25 4.41
CA SER A 949 14.62 28.96 5.10
C SER A 949 15.06 29.14 6.56
N MET A 950 14.69 28.18 7.42
CA MET A 950 15.06 28.18 8.83
C MET A 950 15.85 26.92 9.20
N LEU A 951 16.83 27.08 10.07
CA LEU A 951 17.56 25.99 10.70
C LEU A 951 16.90 25.68 12.05
N ASP A 952 16.32 24.48 12.20
CA ASP A 952 15.69 24.01 13.43
C ASP A 952 16.72 23.36 14.37
N PHE A 953 17.70 22.65 13.79
CA PHE A 953 18.84 22.04 14.51
C PHE A 953 20.04 21.88 13.55
N GLY A 954 21.25 21.66 14.09
CA GLY A 954 22.45 21.34 13.28
C GLY A 954 23.19 22.55 12.72
N GLU A 955 23.76 22.43 11.51
CA GLU A 955 24.61 23.45 10.89
C GLU A 955 24.54 23.39 9.36
N LEU A 956 24.90 24.49 8.69
CA LEU A 956 25.03 24.58 7.24
C LEU A 956 26.51 24.48 6.84
N VAL A 957 26.89 23.38 6.18
CA VAL A 957 28.29 23.08 5.86
C VAL A 957 28.50 23.05 4.36
N PHE A 958 29.50 23.77 3.87
CA PHE A 958 29.99 23.69 2.49
C PHE A 958 31.44 23.22 2.50
N GLN A 959 31.71 22.11 1.82
CA GLN A 959 33.03 21.47 1.87
C GLN A 959 33.50 21.04 0.49
N GLY A 960 34.80 21.17 0.20
CA GLY A 960 35.40 20.64 -1.02
C GLY A 960 35.51 21.66 -2.15
N HIS A 961 35.67 21.16 -3.38
CA HIS A 961 35.97 21.99 -4.55
C HIS A 961 34.73 22.21 -5.43
N PHE A 962 34.48 23.45 -5.82
CA PHE A 962 33.38 23.82 -6.72
C PHE A 962 33.96 24.37 -8.04
N GLY A 963 33.37 23.95 -9.17
CA GLY A 963 33.87 24.28 -10.50
C GLY A 963 33.74 25.76 -10.85
N VAL A 964 34.42 26.19 -11.92
CA VAL A 964 34.41 27.58 -12.42
C VAL A 964 33.00 28.11 -12.64
N SER A 965 32.76 29.37 -12.25
CA SER A 965 31.44 30.03 -12.33
C SER A 965 30.34 29.40 -11.47
N SER A 966 30.68 28.76 -10.35
CA SER A 966 29.67 28.34 -9.36
C SER A 966 29.11 29.52 -8.57
N GLN A 967 27.94 29.33 -7.95
CA GLN A 967 27.29 30.31 -7.09
C GLN A 967 26.74 29.62 -5.83
N ILE A 968 26.98 30.21 -4.66
CA ILE A 968 26.33 29.82 -3.41
C ILE A 968 25.67 31.07 -2.85
N LEU A 969 24.36 31.00 -2.64
CA LEU A 969 23.51 32.11 -2.24
C LEU A 969 22.65 31.69 -1.05
N VAL A 970 22.79 32.40 0.08
CA VAL A 970 21.95 32.24 1.27
C VAL A 970 21.31 33.60 1.57
N VAL A 971 19.98 33.68 1.51
CA VAL A 971 19.24 34.95 1.56
C VAL A 971 18.04 34.88 2.48
N GLY A 972 17.86 35.91 3.31
CA GLY A 972 16.65 36.11 4.12
C GLY A 972 16.33 34.94 5.04
N SER A 973 17.33 34.13 5.40
CA SER A 973 17.18 32.90 6.17
C SER A 973 17.49 33.13 7.65
N THR A 974 16.90 32.32 8.52
CA THR A 974 17.11 32.35 9.98
C THR A 974 17.85 31.09 10.41
N LEU A 975 19.15 31.22 10.68
CA LEU A 975 20.06 30.10 10.95
C LEU A 975 20.58 30.20 12.38
N VAL A 976 19.82 29.65 13.33
CA VAL A 976 20.14 29.69 14.76
C VAL A 976 20.50 28.28 15.22
N THR A 977 21.63 28.12 15.89
CA THR A 977 22.07 26.82 16.37
C THR A 977 22.88 26.88 17.66
N THR A 978 22.84 25.78 18.42
CA THR A 978 23.71 25.56 19.58
C THR A 978 25.06 24.94 19.20
N SER A 979 25.29 24.59 17.93
CA SER A 979 26.58 24.13 17.42
C SER A 979 27.64 25.22 17.53
N ASP A 980 28.92 24.83 17.54
CA ASP A 980 30.04 25.79 17.54
C ASP A 980 29.91 26.84 16.42
N HIS A 981 29.29 26.48 15.30
CA HIS A 981 29.03 27.41 14.21
C HIS A 981 27.69 27.17 13.50
N ALA A 982 27.10 28.24 12.95
CA ALA A 982 25.88 28.15 12.15
C ALA A 982 26.16 27.84 10.68
N ILE A 983 27.19 28.48 10.11
CA ILE A 983 27.69 28.19 8.76
C ILE A 983 29.18 27.87 8.79
N LEU A 984 29.58 26.77 8.15
CA LEU A 984 30.98 26.35 8.02
C LEU A 984 31.39 26.11 6.57
N PHE A 985 32.53 26.70 6.19
CA PHE A 985 33.22 26.46 4.93
C PHE A 985 34.55 25.72 5.17
N VAL A 986 34.67 24.50 4.64
CA VAL A 986 35.85 23.62 4.84
C VAL A 986 36.63 23.39 3.55
N LYS A 987 37.94 23.68 3.57
CA LYS A 987 38.89 23.45 2.46
C LYS A 987 38.32 23.93 1.11
N PHE A 988 38.02 25.20 1.04
CA PHE A 988 37.25 25.80 -0.04
C PHE A 988 38.18 26.52 -1.03
N THR A 989 38.12 26.16 -2.31
CA THR A 989 38.86 26.85 -3.39
C THR A 989 37.83 27.50 -4.32
N LEU A 990 37.72 28.83 -4.26
CA LEU A 990 36.98 29.64 -5.24
C LEU A 990 37.84 29.76 -6.50
N SER A 991 37.39 29.07 -7.54
CA SER A 991 37.93 29.21 -8.89
C SER A 991 37.44 30.50 -9.54
N ALA A 992 38.04 30.89 -10.67
CA ALA A 992 37.71 32.12 -11.39
C ALA A 992 36.19 32.26 -11.64
N ASN A 993 35.66 33.46 -11.38
CA ASN A 993 34.25 33.85 -11.52
C ASN A 993 33.25 33.12 -10.59
N MET A 994 33.69 32.49 -9.50
CA MET A 994 32.78 31.93 -8.50
C MET A 994 32.33 33.00 -7.49
N THR A 995 31.05 32.96 -7.05
CA THR A 995 30.51 33.91 -6.05
C THR A 995 29.83 33.19 -4.88
N LEU A 996 30.15 33.64 -3.67
CA LEU A 996 29.50 33.22 -2.41
C LEU A 996 28.87 34.44 -1.77
N LEU A 997 27.55 34.40 -1.58
CA LEU A 997 26.74 35.52 -1.12
C LEU A 997 25.92 35.11 0.11
N LEU A 998 26.20 35.74 1.25
CA LEU A 998 25.36 35.67 2.46
C LEU A 998 24.69 37.04 2.61
N LEU A 999 23.38 37.12 2.31
CA LEU A 999 22.66 38.39 2.24
C LEU A 999 21.45 38.42 3.18
N ASP A 1000 21.34 39.46 4.00
CA ASP A 1000 20.14 39.76 4.81
C ASP A 1000 19.66 38.59 5.69
N ASN A 1001 20.58 37.78 6.22
CA ASN A 1001 20.26 36.65 7.09
C ASN A 1001 20.36 37.01 8.58
N TYR A 1002 19.66 36.24 9.41
CA TYR A 1002 19.90 36.19 10.86
C TYR A 1002 20.69 34.91 11.17
N ILE A 1003 21.93 35.04 11.61
CA ILE A 1003 22.85 33.91 11.82
C ILE A 1003 23.41 33.96 13.23
N GLU A 1004 23.15 32.92 14.01
CA GLU A 1004 23.58 32.81 15.40
C GLU A 1004 24.19 31.42 15.65
N GLY A 1005 25.46 31.40 16.09
CA GLY A 1005 26.18 30.17 16.45
C GLY A 1005 26.69 30.23 17.88
N SER A 1006 27.15 29.11 18.44
CA SER A 1006 27.68 29.07 19.80
C SER A 1006 29.00 29.83 19.91
N ARG A 1007 29.98 29.50 19.05
CA ARG A 1007 31.34 30.08 19.06
C ARG A 1007 31.60 31.00 17.88
N TYR A 1008 31.08 30.66 16.70
CA TYR A 1008 31.28 31.42 15.46
C TYR A 1008 29.96 31.52 14.68
N ALA A 1009 29.50 32.70 14.26
CA ALA A 1009 28.31 32.76 13.39
C ALA A 1009 28.63 32.17 12.00
N VAL A 1010 29.76 32.58 11.40
CA VAL A 1010 30.29 32.03 10.15
C VAL A 1010 31.76 31.66 10.32
N TYR A 1011 32.15 30.44 9.93
CA TYR A 1011 33.53 29.96 10.04
C TYR A 1011 34.11 29.47 8.71
N PHE A 1012 35.28 29.99 8.33
CA PHE A 1012 36.07 29.59 7.17
C PHE A 1012 37.36 28.90 7.63
N SER A 1013 37.49 27.59 7.40
CA SER A 1013 38.64 26.83 7.89
C SER A 1013 39.92 27.02 7.06
N ARG A 1014 39.79 27.14 5.73
CA ARG A 1014 40.88 27.44 4.78
C ARG A 1014 40.27 27.79 3.43
N GLY A 1015 40.55 28.99 2.92
CA GLY A 1015 40.01 29.50 1.66
C GLY A 1015 41.09 29.91 0.66
N VAL A 1016 40.88 29.64 -0.63
CA VAL A 1016 41.65 30.28 -1.72
C VAL A 1016 40.64 30.99 -2.63
N VAL A 1017 40.83 32.29 -2.86
CA VAL A 1017 39.97 33.15 -3.68
C VAL A 1017 40.75 33.62 -4.91
N ASP A 1018 40.53 32.95 -6.05
CA ASP A 1018 41.28 33.18 -7.28
C ASP A 1018 40.34 33.78 -8.35
N GLY A 1019 40.27 35.11 -8.44
CA GLY A 1019 39.41 35.82 -9.42
C GLY A 1019 37.88 35.67 -9.20
N GLY A 1020 37.44 35.35 -7.99
CA GLY A 1020 36.03 35.26 -7.56
C GLY A 1020 35.74 36.08 -6.29
N GLY A 1021 34.58 35.89 -5.66
CA GLY A 1021 34.12 36.76 -4.55
C GLY A 1021 33.41 36.05 -3.39
N ILE A 1022 33.76 36.43 -2.16
CA ILE A 1022 32.97 36.17 -0.94
C ILE A 1022 32.36 37.49 -0.49
N ILE A 1023 31.03 37.56 -0.36
CA ILE A 1023 30.32 38.72 0.18
C ILE A 1023 29.45 38.27 1.34
N VAL A 1024 29.70 38.85 2.51
CA VAL A 1024 28.84 38.76 3.68
C VAL A 1024 28.24 40.15 3.87
N LYS A 1025 26.97 40.34 3.53
CA LYS A 1025 26.34 41.67 3.50
C LYS A 1025 24.93 41.73 4.08
N GLY A 1026 24.63 42.76 4.89
CA GLY A 1026 23.29 42.99 5.41
C GLY A 1026 22.85 42.00 6.50
N ASN A 1027 23.73 41.13 6.99
CA ASN A 1027 23.37 40.09 7.94
C ASN A 1027 23.39 40.62 9.38
N THR A 1028 22.60 39.97 10.24
CA THR A 1028 22.77 40.02 11.70
C THR A 1028 23.53 38.77 12.14
N LEU A 1029 24.72 38.96 12.70
CA LEU A 1029 25.63 37.88 13.11
C LEU A 1029 25.85 37.95 14.62
N SER A 1030 25.60 36.85 15.33
CA SER A 1030 25.77 36.80 16.78
C SER A 1030 26.40 35.49 17.26
N THR A 1031 27.05 35.55 18.43
CA THR A 1031 27.51 34.37 19.16
C THR A 1031 26.86 34.30 20.55
N THR A 1032 26.63 33.09 21.07
CA THR A 1032 26.03 32.91 22.40
C THR A 1032 27.04 32.62 23.51
N LYS A 1033 28.25 32.15 23.15
CA LYS A 1033 29.33 31.88 24.09
C LYS A 1033 30.35 33.03 24.06
N ASP A 1034 30.88 33.41 25.22
CA ASP A 1034 31.87 34.50 25.38
C ASP A 1034 33.00 34.12 26.37
N ASP A 1035 33.32 32.83 26.54
CA ASP A 1035 34.18 32.35 27.64
C ASP A 1035 35.65 32.11 27.23
N ASP A 1036 35.94 31.91 25.93
CA ASP A 1036 37.27 31.49 25.46
C ASP A 1036 38.06 32.63 24.77
N GLY A 1037 37.45 33.80 24.57
CA GLY A 1037 38.08 35.00 23.98
C GLY A 1037 38.30 34.95 22.46
N VAL A 1038 37.82 33.89 21.81
CA VAL A 1038 38.01 33.64 20.37
C VAL A 1038 36.70 33.70 19.59
N GLU A 1039 35.58 33.81 20.28
CA GLU A 1039 34.24 33.81 19.71
C GLU A 1039 34.06 34.99 18.75
N SER A 1040 33.42 34.75 17.60
CA SER A 1040 33.36 35.76 16.54
C SER A 1040 32.19 35.67 15.58
N SER A 1041 31.81 36.83 15.02
CA SER A 1041 30.77 36.89 13.99
C SER A 1041 31.27 36.26 12.67
N VAL A 1042 32.53 36.53 12.28
CA VAL A 1042 33.19 35.89 11.14
C VAL A 1042 34.58 35.41 11.53
N CYS A 1043 34.79 34.10 11.52
CA CYS A 1043 36.10 33.50 11.76
C CYS A 1043 36.73 33.01 10.46
N VAL A 1044 37.96 33.42 10.18
CA VAL A 1044 38.74 32.97 9.04
C VAL A 1044 40.06 32.39 9.54
N TYR A 1045 40.22 31.08 9.43
CA TYR A 1045 41.44 30.43 9.91
C TYR A 1045 42.63 30.62 8.97
N ALA A 1046 42.43 30.58 7.66
CA ALA A 1046 43.48 30.93 6.69
C ALA A 1046 42.85 31.28 5.34
N VAL A 1047 43.36 32.30 4.66
CA VAL A 1047 42.82 32.74 3.37
C VAL A 1047 43.92 33.24 2.42
N ASP A 1048 43.86 32.82 1.15
CA ASP A 1048 44.71 33.35 0.06
C ASP A 1048 43.81 34.01 -0.98
N VAL A 1049 43.84 35.34 -1.10
CA VAL A 1049 43.02 36.13 -2.04
C VAL A 1049 43.92 36.68 -3.14
N ARG A 1050 43.67 36.30 -4.39
CA ARG A 1050 44.55 36.66 -5.52
C ARG A 1050 43.83 36.87 -6.83
N ASN A 1051 44.57 37.41 -7.81
CA ASN A 1051 44.14 37.61 -9.20
C ASN A 1051 42.81 38.39 -9.31
N GLY A 1052 42.68 39.49 -8.57
CA GLY A 1052 41.45 40.30 -8.54
C GLY A 1052 40.29 39.70 -7.74
N GLY A 1053 40.51 38.61 -7.00
CA GLY A 1053 39.52 38.05 -6.08
C GLY A 1053 39.23 38.97 -4.90
N TYR A 1054 38.05 38.84 -4.28
CA TYR A 1054 37.65 39.68 -3.16
C TYR A 1054 36.94 38.92 -2.03
N PHE A 1055 37.21 39.33 -0.79
CA PHE A 1055 36.51 38.90 0.41
C PHE A 1055 35.99 40.16 1.10
N ASP A 1056 34.69 40.36 1.09
CA ASP A 1056 34.02 41.57 1.58
C ASP A 1056 33.01 41.24 2.69
N VAL A 1057 33.19 41.87 3.85
CA VAL A 1057 32.26 41.86 4.99
C VAL A 1057 31.71 43.27 5.12
N GLU A 1058 30.52 43.50 4.58
CA GLU A 1058 29.98 44.85 4.40
C GLU A 1058 28.60 45.02 5.05
N ASN A 1059 28.33 46.14 5.74
CA ASN A 1059 26.97 46.47 6.21
C ASN A 1059 26.32 45.35 7.06
N ASN A 1060 27.08 44.69 7.94
CA ASN A 1060 26.55 43.69 8.87
C ASN A 1060 26.38 44.29 10.27
N THR A 1061 25.42 43.76 11.02
CA THR A 1061 25.29 44.00 12.47
C THR A 1061 25.88 42.80 13.20
N MET A 1062 26.89 43.03 14.05
CA MET A 1062 27.70 41.99 14.68
C MET A 1062 27.68 42.12 16.21
N SER A 1063 27.47 40.99 16.89
CA SER A 1063 27.43 40.90 18.36
C SER A 1063 28.14 39.63 18.85
N SER A 1064 29.41 39.78 19.21
CA SER A 1064 30.31 38.68 19.62
C SER A 1064 31.57 39.27 20.26
N VAL A 1065 32.44 38.44 20.87
CA VAL A 1065 33.75 38.90 21.39
C VAL A 1065 34.59 39.58 20.29
N ASN A 1066 34.70 38.95 19.12
CA ASN A 1066 35.38 39.52 17.97
C ASN A 1066 34.41 39.70 16.79
N GLY A 1067 34.49 40.78 16.02
CA GLY A 1067 33.71 40.94 14.78
C GLY A 1067 34.21 39.97 13.71
N VAL A 1068 35.42 40.20 13.22
CA VAL A 1068 36.13 39.39 12.24
C VAL A 1068 37.47 38.96 12.82
N ILE A 1069 37.72 37.65 12.89
CA ILE A 1069 39.00 37.10 13.36
C ILE A 1069 39.74 36.41 12.23
N LEU A 1070 41.00 36.80 12.00
CA LEU A 1070 41.93 36.08 11.11
C LEU A 1070 42.87 35.23 11.98
N PHE A 1071 42.51 33.96 12.17
CA PHE A 1071 43.14 33.11 13.18
C PHE A 1071 44.54 32.61 12.77
N GLY A 1072 44.75 32.32 11.49
CA GLY A 1072 46.04 31.89 10.91
C GLY A 1072 46.45 32.79 9.75
N ASP A 1073 47.39 32.33 8.91
CA ASP A 1073 48.01 33.19 7.91
C ASP A 1073 47.04 33.58 6.78
N ALA A 1074 47.04 34.87 6.43
CA ALA A 1074 46.30 35.43 5.31
C ALA A 1074 47.28 35.99 4.27
N THR A 1075 47.02 35.73 2.99
CA THR A 1075 47.79 36.30 1.87
C THR A 1075 46.84 36.98 0.91
N VAL A 1076 47.16 38.20 0.49
CA VAL A 1076 46.43 38.93 -0.54
C VAL A 1076 47.43 39.32 -1.62
N SER A 1077 47.26 38.87 -2.86
CA SER A 1077 48.22 39.13 -3.93
C SER A 1077 47.54 39.54 -5.23
N SER A 1078 48.30 40.02 -6.22
CA SER A 1078 47.82 40.18 -7.61
C SER A 1078 46.46 40.88 -7.73
N ALA A 1079 46.35 42.09 -7.18
CA ALA A 1079 45.12 42.91 -7.13
C ALA A 1079 43.93 42.33 -6.33
N GLY A 1080 44.15 41.38 -5.42
CA GLY A 1080 43.11 40.89 -4.51
C GLY A 1080 42.63 41.94 -3.48
N LEU A 1081 41.42 41.77 -2.95
CA LEU A 1081 40.81 42.67 -1.95
C LEU A 1081 40.29 41.92 -0.72
N LEU A 1082 40.71 42.32 0.47
CA LEU A 1082 40.10 41.96 1.74
C LEU A 1082 39.43 43.21 2.32
N ARG A 1083 38.14 43.19 2.63
CA ARG A 1083 37.41 44.38 3.08
C ARG A 1083 36.46 44.06 4.24
N VAL A 1084 36.49 44.91 5.27
CA VAL A 1084 35.51 44.96 6.36
C VAL A 1084 34.99 46.38 6.41
N ALA A 1085 33.76 46.60 5.97
CA ALA A 1085 33.25 47.95 5.77
C ALA A 1085 31.82 48.17 6.27
N ASP A 1086 31.54 49.40 6.70
CA ASP A 1086 30.20 49.86 7.05
C ASP A 1086 29.45 48.97 8.06
N CYS A 1087 30.16 48.19 8.86
CA CYS A 1087 29.56 47.28 9.83
C CYS A 1087 29.29 47.97 11.16
N VAL A 1088 28.26 47.51 11.87
CA VAL A 1088 27.97 47.89 13.25
C VAL A 1088 28.40 46.76 14.16
N PHE A 1089 29.31 47.01 15.09
CA PHE A 1089 29.81 46.01 16.04
C PHE A 1089 29.62 46.46 17.48
N VAL A 1090 28.85 45.66 18.23
CA VAL A 1090 28.49 46.00 19.61
C VAL A 1090 29.53 45.47 20.61
N GLY A 1091 30.26 44.39 20.29
CA GLY A 1091 31.17 43.71 21.23
C GLY A 1091 30.43 42.79 22.21
N GLY A 1092 31.15 41.84 22.82
CA GLY A 1092 30.62 40.91 23.83
C GLY A 1092 30.51 41.56 25.22
N THR A 1093 29.63 41.05 26.08
CA THR A 1093 29.20 41.82 27.27
C THR A 1093 30.02 41.63 28.55
N GLU A 1094 30.84 40.58 28.74
CA GLU A 1094 31.17 40.19 30.13
C GLU A 1094 32.60 39.77 30.51
N ILE A 1095 33.57 39.48 29.62
CA ILE A 1095 34.90 38.93 30.07
C ILE A 1095 36.16 39.39 29.29
N PHE A 1096 36.10 39.60 27.97
CA PHE A 1096 37.27 39.89 27.13
C PHE A 1096 37.19 41.28 26.49
N ASP A 1097 38.37 41.86 26.19
CA ASP A 1097 38.44 43.04 25.33
C ASP A 1097 37.85 42.67 23.96
N SER A 1098 36.83 43.39 23.51
CA SER A 1098 36.20 43.12 22.22
C SER A 1098 36.93 43.83 21.08
N GLU A 1099 36.98 43.18 19.91
CA GLU A 1099 37.66 43.72 18.73
C GLU A 1099 36.87 43.53 17.45
N LEU A 1100 36.75 44.58 16.63
CA LEU A 1100 36.13 44.45 15.30
C LEU A 1100 36.98 43.56 14.39
N VAL A 1101 38.28 43.77 14.33
CA VAL A 1101 39.22 42.93 13.56
C VAL A 1101 40.36 42.45 14.44
N TYR A 1102 40.46 41.14 14.62
CA TYR A 1102 41.51 40.50 15.43
C TYR A 1102 42.42 39.63 14.56
N LEU A 1103 43.74 39.91 14.59
CA LEU A 1103 44.73 39.13 13.88
C LEU A 1103 45.47 38.18 14.82
N SER A 1104 45.26 36.88 14.66
CA SER A 1104 46.05 35.86 15.36
C SER A 1104 47.17 35.25 14.51
N GLY A 1105 47.10 35.39 13.18
CA GLY A 1105 48.14 34.96 12.22
C GLY A 1105 48.82 36.11 11.49
N SER A 1106 49.75 35.80 10.57
CA SER A 1106 50.43 36.82 9.75
C SER A 1106 49.64 37.17 8.50
N VAL A 1107 49.66 38.43 8.08
CA VAL A 1107 49.00 38.91 6.86
C VAL A 1107 50.05 39.43 5.88
N THR A 1108 50.08 38.89 4.66
CA THR A 1108 51.00 39.30 3.60
C THR A 1108 50.21 39.89 2.43
N LEU A 1109 50.57 41.08 1.97
CA LEU A 1109 49.98 41.77 0.82
C LEU A 1109 51.04 42.06 -0.24
N GLU A 1110 50.78 41.67 -1.50
CA GLU A 1110 51.70 41.95 -2.60
C GLU A 1110 51.03 42.19 -3.97
N GLY A 1111 51.77 42.73 -4.93
CA GLY A 1111 51.32 42.79 -6.34
C GLY A 1111 50.00 43.53 -6.58
N GLY A 1112 49.77 44.67 -5.92
CA GLY A 1112 48.56 45.48 -6.12
C GLY A 1112 47.40 45.15 -5.17
N ALA A 1113 47.63 44.28 -4.19
CA ALA A 1113 46.64 43.84 -3.21
C ALA A 1113 46.12 44.95 -2.28
N GLN A 1114 44.89 44.78 -1.80
CA GLN A 1114 44.18 45.73 -0.96
C GLN A 1114 43.67 45.06 0.31
N TRP A 1115 43.87 45.68 1.48
CA TRP A 1115 43.11 45.37 2.69
C TRP A 1115 42.51 46.64 3.28
N ARG A 1116 41.18 46.68 3.42
CA ARG A 1116 40.43 47.87 3.84
C ARG A 1116 39.57 47.56 5.07
N VAL A 1117 39.72 48.37 6.10
CA VAL A 1117 38.83 48.39 7.26
C VAL A 1117 38.28 49.81 7.35
N GLU A 1118 37.06 50.03 6.86
CA GLU A 1118 36.56 51.39 6.61
C GLU A 1118 35.08 51.61 6.93
N GLY A 1119 34.71 52.80 7.42
CA GLY A 1119 33.30 53.15 7.64
C GLY A 1119 32.60 52.39 8.78
N ASN A 1120 33.31 51.57 9.56
CA ASN A 1120 32.70 50.74 10.59
C ASN A 1120 32.35 51.55 11.84
N SER A 1121 31.27 51.17 12.53
CA SER A 1121 30.83 51.75 13.79
C SER A 1121 30.93 50.71 14.90
N VAL A 1122 31.86 50.91 15.84
CA VAL A 1122 32.10 49.99 16.97
C VAL A 1122 31.67 50.63 18.29
N SER A 1123 31.21 49.84 19.26
CA SER A 1123 30.89 50.34 20.61
C SER A 1123 32.12 50.26 21.54
N VAL A 1124 32.11 49.48 22.62
CA VAL A 1124 33.22 49.25 23.56
C VAL A 1124 34.22 48.23 23.00
N ALA A 1125 34.74 48.48 21.81
CA ALA A 1125 35.65 47.58 21.12
C ALA A 1125 36.80 48.32 20.42
N SER A 1126 37.95 47.64 20.28
CA SER A 1126 39.05 48.13 19.44
C SER A 1126 38.75 47.84 17.97
N ILE A 1127 39.24 48.67 17.05
CA ILE A 1127 38.98 48.47 15.62
C ILE A 1127 39.88 47.39 15.04
N LEU A 1128 41.17 47.41 15.42
CA LEU A 1128 42.18 46.46 14.94
C LEU A 1128 43.15 46.09 16.05
N THR A 1129 43.38 44.79 16.25
CA THR A 1129 44.37 44.27 17.20
C THR A 1129 45.31 43.26 16.57
N ILE A 1130 46.62 43.47 16.77
CA ILE A 1130 47.73 42.54 16.50
C ILE A 1130 48.49 42.33 17.82
N PRO A 1131 48.13 41.29 18.59
CA PRO A 1131 48.54 41.16 19.99
C PRO A 1131 50.01 40.80 20.19
N TYR A 1132 50.67 40.12 19.24
CA TYR A 1132 52.03 39.61 19.43
C TYR A 1132 53.01 40.03 18.33
N SER A 1133 54.28 40.20 18.72
CA SER A 1133 55.38 40.63 17.83
C SER A 1133 55.74 39.64 16.71
N TRP A 1134 55.35 38.37 16.84
CA TRP A 1134 55.62 37.32 15.85
C TRP A 1134 54.56 37.22 14.75
N GLN A 1135 53.43 37.92 14.87
CA GLN A 1135 52.36 38.00 13.87
C GLN A 1135 52.64 39.17 12.91
N LYS A 1136 53.10 38.89 11.70
CA LYS A 1136 53.62 39.94 10.81
C LYS A 1136 52.56 40.47 9.86
N LEU A 1137 52.53 41.79 9.66
CA LEU A 1137 51.84 42.46 8.56
C LEU A 1137 52.87 42.90 7.52
N GLN A 1138 52.93 42.25 6.37
CA GLN A 1138 53.92 42.52 5.32
C GLN A 1138 53.25 43.10 4.07
N LEU A 1139 53.73 44.23 3.57
CA LEU A 1139 53.23 44.85 2.35
C LEU A 1139 54.40 45.04 1.38
N SER A 1140 54.27 44.57 0.13
CA SER A 1140 55.29 44.75 -0.90
C SER A 1140 54.70 44.99 -2.30
N GLY A 1141 55.51 45.54 -3.21
CA GLY A 1141 55.13 45.76 -4.60
C GLY A 1141 54.27 47.01 -4.86
N SER A 1142 54.12 47.35 -6.14
CA SER A 1142 53.41 48.57 -6.57
C SER A 1142 51.89 48.40 -6.58
N GLY A 1143 51.18 49.42 -6.09
CA GLY A 1143 49.72 49.44 -6.00
C GLY A 1143 49.14 48.70 -4.78
N THR A 1144 49.99 48.08 -3.95
CA THR A 1144 49.59 47.37 -2.74
C THR A 1144 49.28 48.37 -1.62
N ALA A 1145 48.10 48.27 -1.00
CA ALA A 1145 47.68 49.19 0.05
C ALA A 1145 46.88 48.54 1.18
N VAL A 1146 47.13 48.98 2.41
CA VAL A 1146 46.25 48.76 3.57
C VAL A 1146 45.61 50.10 3.94
N ALA A 1147 44.30 50.14 4.16
CA ALA A 1147 43.56 51.34 4.53
C ALA A 1147 42.74 51.11 5.81
N LEU A 1148 42.96 51.95 6.83
CA LEU A 1148 42.15 52.01 8.04
C LEU A 1148 41.55 53.41 8.16
N ALA A 1149 40.32 53.60 7.70
CA ALA A 1149 39.76 54.94 7.51
C ALA A 1149 38.27 55.06 7.81
N HIS A 1150 37.81 56.23 8.22
CA HIS A 1150 36.37 56.52 8.41
C HIS A 1150 35.65 55.63 9.43
N ASN A 1151 36.38 54.94 10.30
CA ASN A 1151 35.76 54.12 11.34
C ASN A 1151 35.44 54.99 12.56
N ARG A 1152 34.36 54.67 13.27
CA ARG A 1152 33.88 55.38 14.44
C ARG A 1152 33.78 54.44 15.64
N GLN A 1153 34.41 54.80 16.74
CA GLN A 1153 34.26 54.17 18.04
C GLN A 1153 33.30 55.03 18.89
N VAL A 1154 32.08 54.53 19.13
CA VAL A 1154 30.95 55.33 19.64
C VAL A 1154 31.02 55.54 21.16
N GLU A 1155 31.47 54.54 21.92
CA GLU A 1155 31.51 54.57 23.40
C GLU A 1155 32.83 54.00 23.96
N GLY A 1156 33.40 54.67 24.98
CA GLY A 1156 34.39 54.06 25.89
C GLY A 1156 35.86 54.52 25.78
N ASN A 1157 36.60 54.26 26.87
CA ASN A 1157 38.05 54.52 27.04
C ASN A 1157 38.94 53.39 26.44
N VAL A 1158 38.41 52.59 25.51
CA VAL A 1158 39.16 51.48 24.88
C VAL A 1158 40.08 52.04 23.81
N VAL A 1159 41.29 51.49 23.70
CA VAL A 1159 42.29 51.93 22.72
C VAL A 1159 41.79 51.63 21.30
N PHE A 1160 41.86 52.63 20.41
CA PHE A 1160 41.38 52.53 19.03
C PHE A 1160 41.98 51.36 18.24
N ALA A 1161 43.30 51.15 18.35
CA ALA A 1161 44.01 50.03 17.74
C ALA A 1161 45.17 49.57 18.63
N LYS A 1162 45.39 48.25 18.75
CA LYS A 1162 46.48 47.67 19.55
C LYS A 1162 47.46 46.93 18.62
N LEU A 1163 48.57 47.58 18.25
CA LEU A 1163 49.53 47.03 17.29
C LEU A 1163 50.92 46.93 17.91
N PHE A 1164 51.59 45.78 17.73
CA PHE A 1164 52.98 45.64 18.11
C PHE A 1164 53.89 46.25 17.02
N THR A 1165 54.51 47.40 17.25
CA THR A 1165 55.20 48.20 16.21
C THR A 1165 56.29 47.48 15.40
N LEU A 1166 56.94 46.46 15.97
CA LEU A 1166 57.94 45.62 15.27
C LEU A 1166 57.34 44.55 14.33
N SER A 1167 56.01 44.46 14.26
CA SER A 1167 55.32 43.41 13.50
C SER A 1167 54.86 43.85 12.10
N THR A 1168 54.95 45.14 11.77
CA THR A 1168 54.54 45.69 10.46
C THR A 1168 55.76 46.02 9.60
N ILE A 1169 55.77 45.55 8.35
CA ILE A 1169 56.84 45.75 7.36
C ILE A 1169 56.21 46.30 6.08
N VAL A 1170 56.57 47.52 5.66
CA VAL A 1170 56.04 48.17 4.46
C VAL A 1170 57.18 48.45 3.48
N GLU A 1171 57.29 47.65 2.42
CA GLU A 1171 58.30 47.85 1.39
C GLU A 1171 57.82 48.83 0.33
N SER A 1172 58.55 49.95 0.14
CA SER A 1172 58.25 50.91 -0.92
C SER A 1172 58.23 50.22 -2.30
N PRO A 1173 57.21 50.45 -3.16
CA PRO A 1173 56.22 51.54 -3.11
C PRO A 1173 54.84 51.17 -2.51
N ALA A 1174 54.72 50.11 -1.71
CA ALA A 1174 53.49 49.78 -1.00
C ALA A 1174 53.15 50.82 0.08
N ARG A 1175 51.87 50.90 0.49
CA ARG A 1175 51.40 51.95 1.41
C ARG A 1175 50.47 51.42 2.49
N PHE A 1176 50.69 51.85 3.73
CA PHE A 1176 49.71 51.71 4.81
C PHE A 1176 49.15 53.10 5.11
N VAL A 1177 47.85 53.29 4.89
CA VAL A 1177 47.14 54.56 5.02
C VAL A 1177 46.17 54.50 6.20
N VAL A 1178 46.25 55.47 7.09
CA VAL A 1178 45.36 55.58 8.26
C VAL A 1178 44.87 57.02 8.37
N GLY A 1179 43.57 57.23 8.51
CA GLY A 1179 43.06 58.60 8.65
C GLY A 1179 41.55 58.73 8.70
N CYS A 1180 41.10 59.90 9.20
CA CYS A 1180 39.70 60.21 9.43
C CYS A 1180 38.93 59.15 10.25
N ASN A 1181 39.54 58.60 11.29
CA ASN A 1181 38.84 57.74 12.23
C ASN A 1181 38.42 58.54 13.48
N LEU A 1182 37.24 58.24 14.03
CA LEU A 1182 36.63 58.98 15.12
C LEU A 1182 36.55 58.14 16.39
N GLN A 1183 36.85 58.74 17.55
CA GLN A 1183 36.52 58.22 18.87
C GLN A 1183 35.54 59.22 19.51
N GLY A 1184 34.30 58.78 19.74
CA GLY A 1184 33.16 59.67 19.96
C GLY A 1184 32.88 60.52 18.73
N ASP A 1185 33.05 61.84 18.89
CA ASP A 1185 32.92 62.84 17.83
C ASP A 1185 34.26 63.52 17.50
N GLU A 1186 35.38 63.06 18.09
CA GLU A 1186 36.72 63.61 17.88
C GLU A 1186 37.59 62.68 17.02
N GLU A 1187 38.48 63.26 16.23
CA GLU A 1187 39.44 62.49 15.42
C GLU A 1187 40.53 61.84 16.29
N VAL A 1188 40.81 60.56 16.04
CA VAL A 1188 41.75 59.75 16.82
C VAL A 1188 43.18 60.27 16.70
N SER A 1189 43.89 60.35 17.83
CA SER A 1189 45.34 60.57 17.85
C SER A 1189 46.09 59.26 17.59
N TYR A 1190 47.03 59.27 16.64
CA TYR A 1190 47.79 58.09 16.21
C TYR A 1190 49.20 57.99 16.84
N ASP A 1191 49.56 58.91 17.74
CA ASP A 1191 50.90 58.97 18.33
C ASP A 1191 51.26 57.67 19.06
N GLY A 1192 52.29 56.98 18.58
CA GLY A 1192 52.79 55.72 19.16
C GLY A 1192 51.95 54.48 18.89
N LEU A 1193 50.84 54.58 18.12
CA LEU A 1193 49.98 53.44 17.76
C LEU A 1193 50.46 52.69 16.51
N PHE A 1194 51.21 53.34 15.63
CA PHE A 1194 51.63 52.80 14.34
C PHE A 1194 53.14 53.10 14.08
N PRO A 1195 53.83 52.33 13.20
CA PRO A 1195 55.21 52.62 12.74
C PRO A 1195 55.40 54.03 12.10
N GLU A 1196 56.65 54.48 11.89
CA GLU A 1196 56.91 55.79 11.24
C GLU A 1196 56.68 55.78 9.71
N GLU A 1197 56.55 54.60 9.08
CA GLU A 1197 56.56 54.41 7.61
C GLU A 1197 55.15 54.46 6.94
N LEU A 1198 54.13 54.98 7.63
CA LEU A 1198 52.73 55.07 7.15
C LEU A 1198 52.30 56.48 6.71
N VAL A 1199 51.25 56.51 5.89
CA VAL A 1199 50.61 57.72 5.38
C VAL A 1199 49.43 58.07 6.28
N LEU A 1200 49.49 59.23 6.93
CA LEU A 1200 48.44 59.75 7.80
C LEU A 1200 47.68 60.90 7.12
N PHE A 1201 46.35 60.86 7.17
CA PHE A 1201 45.51 61.97 6.70
C PHE A 1201 44.42 62.33 7.72
N ARG A 1202 43.91 63.56 7.64
CA ARG A 1202 42.88 64.07 8.55
C ARG A 1202 41.48 64.09 7.93
N CYS A 1203 40.44 64.03 8.75
CA CYS A 1203 39.07 64.23 8.30
C CYS A 1203 38.90 65.57 7.54
N GLY A 1204 38.32 65.50 6.33
CA GLY A 1204 38.12 66.65 5.45
C GLY A 1204 39.34 67.04 4.59
N ALA A 1205 40.48 66.35 4.70
CA ALA A 1205 41.63 66.52 3.82
C ALA A 1205 41.49 65.63 2.57
N CYS A 1206 41.14 66.21 1.42
CA CYS A 1206 40.91 65.44 0.19
C CYS A 1206 42.17 65.00 -0.57
N ASN A 1207 43.36 65.47 -0.18
CA ASN A 1207 44.57 65.29 -0.98
C ASN A 1207 45.30 63.96 -0.70
N GLU A 1208 44.87 63.23 0.32
CA GLU A 1208 45.46 61.96 0.80
C GLU A 1208 44.35 61.01 1.33
N ASP A 1209 43.14 61.10 0.76
CA ASP A 1209 42.01 60.23 1.11
C ASP A 1209 42.32 58.76 0.79
N ALA A 1210 41.97 57.84 1.70
CA ALA A 1210 42.09 56.39 1.52
C ALA A 1210 41.42 55.87 0.22
N ALA A 1211 40.38 56.56 -0.27
CA ALA A 1211 39.75 56.27 -1.56
C ALA A 1211 40.71 56.42 -2.75
N CYS A 1212 41.74 57.27 -2.63
CA CYS A 1212 42.73 57.54 -3.68
C CYS A 1212 43.91 56.58 -3.71
N TYR A 1213 43.92 55.57 -2.83
CA TYR A 1213 44.95 54.53 -2.78
C TYR A 1213 44.37 53.19 -3.28
N MET A 1214 43.64 53.24 -4.39
CA MET A 1214 43.13 52.07 -5.12
C MET A 1214 44.11 51.61 -6.21
N PRO A 1215 44.11 50.32 -6.58
CA PRO A 1215 44.92 49.84 -7.70
C PRO A 1215 44.38 50.52 -8.96
N GLY A 1216 45.27 50.89 -9.88
CA GLY A 1216 44.86 51.67 -11.06
C GLY A 1216 44.78 53.18 -10.85
N THR A 1217 45.01 53.73 -9.66
CA THR A 1217 45.14 55.19 -9.51
C THR A 1217 46.39 55.68 -10.27
N GLU A 1218 46.20 56.58 -11.23
CA GLU A 1218 47.26 57.13 -12.09
C GLU A 1218 47.85 58.41 -11.49
N SER A 1219 47.00 59.32 -11.02
CA SER A 1219 47.44 60.56 -10.38
C SER A 1219 46.42 61.03 -9.34
N VAL A 1220 46.91 61.70 -8.30
CA VAL A 1220 46.08 62.34 -7.27
C VAL A 1220 46.27 63.84 -7.43
N ASP A 1221 45.25 64.55 -7.92
CA ASP A 1221 45.28 66.00 -8.05
C ASP A 1221 44.92 66.63 -6.69
N ARG A 1222 45.97 67.10 -6.02
CA ARG A 1222 45.93 67.74 -4.70
C ARG A 1222 45.28 69.13 -4.71
N SER A 1223 44.86 69.65 -5.84
CA SER A 1223 44.20 70.95 -5.94
C SER A 1223 42.69 70.81 -6.17
N SER A 1224 42.29 69.84 -7.00
CA SER A 1224 40.90 69.58 -7.37
C SER A 1224 40.20 68.54 -6.50
N ARG A 1225 40.91 67.89 -5.56
CA ARG A 1225 40.35 66.87 -4.66
C ARG A 1225 39.83 65.65 -5.42
N SER A 1226 40.52 65.28 -6.49
CA SER A 1226 40.12 64.18 -7.39
C SER A 1226 41.30 63.27 -7.73
N CYS A 1227 41.02 61.99 -7.91
CA CYS A 1227 42.00 60.97 -8.23
C CYS A 1227 41.65 60.38 -9.59
N SER A 1228 42.62 60.33 -10.50
CA SER A 1228 42.43 59.81 -11.86
C SER A 1228 42.80 58.34 -11.91
N CYS A 1229 41.98 57.53 -12.59
CA CYS A 1229 42.25 56.12 -12.84
C CYS A 1229 43.05 55.97 -14.14
N LYS A 1230 43.92 54.97 -14.22
CA LYS A 1230 44.62 54.55 -15.45
C LYS A 1230 43.58 54.10 -16.48
N ASP A 1231 43.88 54.27 -17.76
CA ASP A 1231 43.05 53.76 -18.86
C ASP A 1231 42.66 52.29 -18.64
N GLY A 1232 41.35 52.01 -18.59
CA GLY A 1232 40.78 50.69 -18.35
C GLY A 1232 40.35 50.38 -16.90
N TRP A 1233 40.50 51.33 -15.97
CA TRP A 1233 40.01 51.25 -14.58
C TRP A 1233 38.83 52.22 -14.37
N HIS A 1234 37.82 51.83 -13.60
CA HIS A 1234 36.57 52.57 -13.38
C HIS A 1234 36.31 52.88 -11.91
#